data_AF-Q6EZC8-F1
#
_entry.id   AF-Q6EZC8-F1
#
_cell.length_a   1.000
_cell.length_b   1.000
_cell.length_c   1.000
_cell.angle_alpha   90.00
_cell.angle_beta   90.00
_cell.angle_gamma   90.00
#
_symmetry.space_group_name_H-M   'P 1'
#
loop_
_entity.id
_entity.type
_entity.pdbx_description
1 polymer ?
#
loop_
_entity_poly.entity_id
_entity_poly.type
_entity_poly.pdbx_seq_one_letter_code
_entity_poly.pdbx_strand_id
1 'polypeptide(L)'
;MNKIYSLKYSHITGGLIAVSELSGRVSSRTTGKKKHKRILALCFLGLLPSSYSFASQMDISNFYIRDYMDFAQNKGIFQAGATNIEIVKKDGSTLKLPEVPFPDFSPVANKGSTTSIGGAYSITATHNTKNHHSVATQNWGNSTYKQTDWNTSHPDFAVSRLDKFVVETRGATEGADISLSKQQALEPYGVNYKGEKKLIAFRAGSGVVSVKKNGRITPFNEVSYKPEMLNGSFVHIDDWSGWLILTNNQFDEFNNIASQGDSGSALFVYDNQKKKWVVAGTVWGIYNYANGKNHAAYSKWNQTTIDNLKNKFSYKVDMSGAPGCNHEKWKTDRHVASDTTDIKNKDLLFTGGGDILLKSSFDNGAWLVLSLMIKRPIELTGDDFTFKGAGVDTRNGSTVEWNIRSDNKDNLHKIGDGTLDVRKTQNTNLKTGEGLVILGAEKTFNNIYITSGDGTVRLNAENALSGGEYNGIFFAKNGGTLDLNGYNQSFNKIAATDSGAVITNTSTKKSILSLNNTADYIYHGNINGNLDVLQHHETKKETHRLIREGGVDTANDISLRNTQLSMQGHATEHAIYRDGAFSCSLPAPMRFLCGSDYVAGMQNTEADAVKQNGNAYKTNNAVSDLSQPDWETGTFRFGTLHLENSGGSIGLYCKCNRGHSGQVNQTLLLVTLQAYIDLHAGKNITGDGFGFRQNNVRGNSQGETLFTGGI
;
A
#
# COMPACT_ATOMS: atom_id res chain seq x y z
N MET A 1 -52.91 -43.12 -34.38
CA MET A 1 -52.33 -43.79 -33.19
C MET A 1 -51.97 -42.73 -32.17
N ASN A 2 -52.50 -42.83 -30.95
CA ASN A 2 -52.41 -41.76 -29.96
C ASN A 2 -51.05 -41.84 -29.24
N LYS A 3 -50.31 -40.73 -29.19
CA LYS A 3 -49.12 -40.61 -28.33
C LYS A 3 -49.57 -40.18 -26.94
N ILE A 4 -49.43 -41.07 -25.97
CA ILE A 4 -49.67 -40.76 -24.55
C ILE A 4 -48.43 -40.03 -24.00
N TYR A 5 -48.66 -38.98 -23.23
CA TYR A 5 -47.64 -38.19 -22.55
C TYR A 5 -48.03 -38.03 -21.08
N SER A 6 -47.04 -38.06 -20.19
CA SER A 6 -47.21 -37.75 -18.77
C SER A 6 -46.68 -36.35 -18.46
N LEU A 7 -47.36 -35.62 -17.56
CA LEU A 7 -46.83 -34.36 -17.02
C LEU A 7 -45.88 -34.66 -15.85
N LYS A 8 -44.68 -34.10 -15.89
CA LYS A 8 -43.69 -34.21 -14.79
C LYS A 8 -43.11 -32.84 -14.45
N TYR A 9 -42.82 -32.61 -13.17
CA TYR A 9 -42.29 -31.34 -12.72
C TYR A 9 -40.82 -31.18 -13.10
N SER A 10 -40.47 -30.03 -13.65
CA SER A 10 -39.11 -29.67 -14.07
C SER A 10 -38.59 -28.53 -13.20
N HIS A 11 -37.61 -28.84 -12.35
CA HIS A 11 -36.95 -27.86 -11.48
C HIS A 11 -36.14 -26.80 -12.26
N ILE A 12 -35.82 -27.05 -13.53
CA ILE A 12 -35.10 -26.11 -14.41
C ILE A 12 -36.06 -25.05 -14.97
N THR A 13 -37.34 -25.40 -15.19
CA THR A 13 -38.35 -24.53 -15.81
C THR A 13 -39.48 -24.13 -14.84
N GLY A 14 -39.36 -24.47 -13.56
CA GLY A 14 -40.29 -24.08 -12.49
C GLY A 14 -41.70 -24.68 -12.56
N GLY A 15 -41.98 -25.61 -13.48
CA GLY A 15 -43.34 -26.04 -13.82
C GLY A 15 -43.45 -27.46 -14.37
N LEU A 16 -44.69 -27.90 -14.59
CA LEU A 16 -45.00 -29.19 -15.22
C LEU A 16 -44.74 -29.15 -16.73
N ILE A 17 -44.04 -30.15 -17.26
CA ILE A 17 -43.78 -30.34 -18.69
C ILE A 17 -44.24 -31.71 -19.16
N ALA A 18 -44.69 -31.83 -20.41
CA ALA A 18 -45.15 -33.08 -20.99
C ALA A 18 -43.99 -33.91 -21.54
N VAL A 19 -43.89 -35.17 -21.13
CA VAL A 19 -42.84 -36.12 -21.55
C VAL A 19 -43.44 -37.47 -21.96
N SER A 20 -42.83 -38.12 -22.95
CA SER A 20 -43.27 -39.44 -23.42
C SER A 20 -42.93 -40.52 -22.41
N GLU A 21 -43.81 -41.51 -22.24
CA GLU A 21 -43.71 -42.52 -21.18
C GLU A 21 -42.71 -43.67 -21.48
N LEU A 22 -42.18 -43.75 -22.71
CA LEU A 22 -41.46 -44.91 -23.22
C LEU A 22 -39.92 -44.88 -23.02
N SER A 23 -39.41 -44.22 -21.97
CA SER A 23 -37.97 -44.16 -21.68
C SER A 23 -37.62 -44.68 -20.27
N GLY A 24 -37.25 -45.96 -20.20
CA GLY A 24 -36.84 -46.65 -18.96
C GLY A 24 -35.49 -47.36 -19.10
N ARG A 25 -34.62 -47.16 -18.09
CA ARG A 25 -33.37 -47.91 -17.76
C ARG A 25 -32.68 -48.74 -18.85
N VAL A 26 -31.47 -48.32 -19.23
CA VAL A 26 -30.44 -49.22 -19.79
C VAL A 26 -29.63 -49.86 -18.65
N SER A 27 -29.30 -51.15 -18.76
CA SER A 27 -28.39 -51.84 -17.83
C SER A 27 -27.58 -52.91 -18.56
N SER A 28 -26.30 -53.08 -18.20
CA SER A 28 -25.38 -54.04 -18.82
C SER A 28 -25.21 -55.31 -17.98
N ARG A 29 -25.29 -56.48 -18.64
CA ARG A 29 -25.00 -57.84 -18.12
C ARG A 29 -23.67 -58.35 -18.75
N THR A 30 -23.05 -59.47 -18.33
CA THR A 30 -23.36 -60.42 -17.23
C THR A 30 -22.18 -60.51 -16.23
N THR A 31 -21.58 -61.60 -15.72
CA THR A 31 -21.64 -63.09 -15.87
C THR A 31 -21.05 -63.76 -14.59
N GLY A 32 -21.02 -65.10 -14.48
CA GLY A 32 -19.88 -65.76 -13.77
C GLY A 32 -20.08 -66.55 -12.46
N LYS A 33 -21.12 -67.39 -12.33
CA LYS A 33 -21.18 -68.61 -11.46
C LYS A 33 -20.76 -68.54 -9.95
N LYS A 34 -21.78 -68.54 -9.08
CA LYS A 34 -21.99 -69.41 -7.89
C LYS A 34 -21.05 -69.36 -6.64
N LYS A 35 -21.60 -68.76 -5.56
CA LYS A 35 -21.62 -69.20 -4.14
C LYS A 35 -20.30 -69.63 -3.44
N HIS A 36 -19.94 -68.88 -2.38
CA HIS A 36 -20.04 -69.35 -0.99
C HIS A 36 -20.21 -68.18 0.00
N LYS A 37 -20.77 -68.41 1.20
CA LYS A 37 -20.94 -67.36 2.22
C LYS A 37 -19.60 -67.09 2.93
N ARG A 38 -19.13 -65.85 2.94
CA ARG A 38 -18.28 -65.30 4.01
C ARG A 38 -18.72 -63.87 4.33
N ILE A 39 -18.69 -63.53 5.61
CA ILE A 39 -18.83 -62.15 6.09
C ILE A 39 -17.56 -61.41 5.69
N LEU A 40 -17.71 -60.23 5.09
CA LEU A 40 -16.60 -59.33 4.83
C LEU A 40 -17.03 -57.92 5.26
N ALA A 41 -16.20 -57.27 6.07
CA ALA A 41 -16.53 -55.95 6.60
C ALA A 41 -16.62 -54.92 5.47
N LEU A 42 -17.60 -54.01 5.55
CA LEU A 42 -17.54 -52.78 4.77
C LEU A 42 -16.38 -51.94 5.33
N CYS A 43 -15.25 -51.97 4.63
CA CYS A 43 -14.21 -50.97 4.82
C CYS A 43 -14.76 -49.61 4.36
N PHE A 44 -15.28 -48.83 5.30
CA PHE A 44 -15.38 -47.37 5.17
C PHE A 44 -13.97 -46.77 5.07
N LEU A 45 -13.32 -46.92 3.91
CA LEU A 45 -12.30 -45.96 3.51
C LEU A 45 -13.05 -44.67 3.21
N GLY A 46 -13.11 -43.80 4.20
CA GLY A 46 -13.71 -42.49 4.05
C GLY A 46 -12.97 -41.70 2.98
N LEU A 47 -13.72 -41.17 2.00
CA LEU A 47 -13.27 -40.05 1.18
C LEU A 47 -13.23 -38.79 2.05
N LEU A 48 -12.27 -38.75 2.98
CA LEU A 48 -11.80 -37.53 3.57
C LEU A 48 -11.00 -36.79 2.49
N PRO A 49 -11.45 -35.61 2.00
CA PRO A 49 -10.51 -34.70 1.38
C PRO A 49 -9.50 -34.31 2.48
N SER A 50 -8.24 -34.76 2.34
CA SER A 50 -7.15 -34.38 3.25
C SER A 50 -6.69 -32.95 2.98
N SER A 51 -7.64 -32.02 3.07
CA SER A 51 -7.46 -30.57 3.09
C SER A 51 -6.77 -30.17 4.37
N TYR A 52 -5.47 -30.46 4.46
CA TYR A 52 -4.58 -29.79 5.41
C TYR A 52 -4.50 -28.33 5.00
N SER A 53 -5.46 -27.54 5.47
CA SER A 53 -5.47 -26.09 5.31
C SER A 53 -4.41 -25.52 6.24
N PHE A 54 -3.19 -25.38 5.71
CA PHE A 54 -2.05 -24.90 6.48
C PHE A 54 -2.24 -23.41 6.78
N ALA A 55 -2.15 -23.03 8.05
CA ALA A 55 -2.31 -21.68 8.53
C ALA A 55 -0.97 -21.09 9.04
N SER A 56 -0.79 -19.79 8.89
CA SER A 56 0.39 -19.01 9.26
C SER A 56 0.51 -19.10 10.75
N GLN A 57 1.69 -19.43 11.23
CA GLN A 57 1.86 -19.79 12.64
C GLN A 57 2.79 -18.79 13.30
N MET A 58 2.22 -17.63 13.61
CA MET A 58 2.80 -16.66 14.54
C MET A 58 2.90 -17.31 15.93
N ASP A 59 4.10 -17.36 16.49
CA ASP A 59 4.34 -17.85 17.84
C ASP A 59 4.13 -16.70 18.85
N ILE A 60 2.95 -16.70 19.45
CA ILE A 60 2.51 -15.66 20.40
C ILE A 60 2.83 -16.02 21.85
N SER A 61 3.67 -17.04 22.06
CA SER A 61 4.09 -17.47 23.40
C SER A 61 4.81 -16.36 24.15
N ASN A 62 5.66 -15.59 23.46
CA ASN A 62 6.40 -14.45 24.03
C ASN A 62 6.31 -13.14 23.22
N PHE A 63 5.62 -13.13 22.07
CA PHE A 63 5.38 -11.95 21.23
C PHE A 63 3.88 -11.72 21.06
N TYR A 64 3.44 -10.50 20.75
CA TYR A 64 2.03 -10.20 20.45
C TYR A 64 1.70 -10.47 18.98
N ILE A 65 0.42 -10.75 18.66
CA ILE A 65 -0.01 -10.90 17.25
C ILE A 65 0.32 -9.62 16.47
N ARG A 66 0.07 -8.45 17.09
CA ARG A 66 0.35 -7.14 16.48
C ARG A 66 1.82 -6.93 16.14
N ASP A 67 2.77 -7.49 16.90
CA ASP A 67 4.21 -7.30 16.63
C ASP A 67 4.60 -7.88 15.26
N TYR A 68 4.02 -9.02 14.87
CA TYR A 68 4.20 -9.66 13.55
C TYR A 68 3.51 -8.91 12.40
N MET A 69 2.47 -8.12 12.70
CA MET A 69 1.72 -7.31 11.73
C MET A 69 2.39 -5.95 11.52
N ASP A 70 2.79 -5.28 12.61
CA ASP A 70 3.56 -4.04 12.60
C ASP A 70 4.86 -4.19 11.78
N PHE A 71 5.54 -5.33 11.96
CA PHE A 71 6.71 -5.75 11.16
C PHE A 71 6.44 -5.73 9.65
N ALA A 72 5.30 -6.26 9.20
CA ALA A 72 4.99 -6.41 7.77
C ALA A 72 4.34 -5.18 7.14
N GLN A 73 3.79 -4.27 7.95
CA GLN A 73 3.06 -3.08 7.48
C GLN A 73 3.88 -1.80 7.59
N ASN A 74 5.12 -1.90 8.09
CA ASN A 74 5.99 -0.78 8.50
C ASN A 74 5.28 0.15 9.48
N LYS A 75 5.00 -0.37 10.67
CA LYS A 75 4.29 0.33 11.75
C LYS A 75 4.95 0.09 13.11
N GLY A 76 4.54 0.83 14.13
CA GLY A 76 5.19 0.84 15.44
C GLY A 76 6.70 1.10 15.31
N ILE A 77 7.50 0.22 15.90
CA ILE A 77 8.98 0.28 15.85
C ILE A 77 9.60 -0.14 14.50
N PHE A 78 8.83 -0.68 13.55
CA PHE A 78 9.32 -1.28 12.31
C PHE A 78 9.30 -0.32 11.11
N GLN A 79 9.65 0.95 11.38
CA GLN A 79 9.72 1.99 10.35
C GLN A 79 10.79 1.67 9.29
N ALA A 80 10.49 1.96 8.02
CA ALA A 80 11.41 1.67 6.93
C ALA A 80 12.76 2.37 7.13
N GLY A 81 13.87 1.63 6.96
CA GLY A 81 15.23 2.13 7.20
C GLY A 81 15.67 2.22 8.66
N ALA A 82 14.79 1.98 9.65
CA ALA A 82 15.17 1.98 11.05
C ALA A 82 16.20 0.89 11.38
N THR A 83 17.07 1.13 12.37
CA THR A 83 18.15 0.22 12.79
C THR A 83 18.14 0.04 14.31
N ASN A 84 18.78 -1.02 14.80
CA ASN A 84 18.81 -1.37 16.24
C ASN A 84 17.41 -1.53 16.86
N ILE A 85 16.44 -2.02 16.08
CA ILE A 85 15.08 -2.32 16.55
C ILE A 85 15.14 -3.43 17.61
N GLU A 86 14.47 -3.22 18.75
CA GLU A 86 14.31 -4.21 19.80
C GLU A 86 12.82 -4.47 20.07
N ILE A 87 12.37 -5.71 19.91
CA ILE A 87 10.99 -6.11 20.24
C ILE A 87 10.90 -6.40 21.74
N VAL A 88 10.06 -5.66 22.47
CA VAL A 88 9.74 -5.96 23.88
C VAL A 88 8.79 -7.17 23.95
N LYS A 89 9.24 -8.25 24.58
CA LYS A 89 8.52 -9.51 24.75
C LYS A 89 7.48 -9.44 25.87
N LYS A 90 6.61 -10.44 25.93
CA LYS A 90 5.59 -10.60 26.97
C LYS A 90 6.18 -10.86 28.36
N ASP A 91 7.40 -11.41 28.44
CA ASP A 91 8.17 -11.54 29.69
C ASP A 91 8.95 -10.27 30.10
N GLY A 92 8.92 -9.21 29.29
CA GLY A 92 9.64 -7.95 29.54
C GLY A 92 11.11 -7.94 29.09
N SER A 93 11.67 -9.05 28.60
CA SER A 93 12.96 -9.06 27.91
C SER A 93 12.84 -8.52 26.48
N THR A 94 13.97 -8.18 25.84
CA THR A 94 13.98 -7.70 24.45
C THR A 94 14.52 -8.73 23.46
N LEU A 95 14.16 -8.55 22.18
CA LEU A 95 14.79 -9.22 21.04
C LEU A 95 15.34 -8.17 20.08
N LYS A 96 16.66 -7.97 20.05
CA LYS A 96 17.31 -7.16 19.01
C LYS A 96 17.19 -7.86 17.65
N LEU A 97 16.71 -7.14 16.64
CA LEU A 97 16.69 -7.60 15.25
C LEU A 97 18.10 -7.76 14.66
N PRO A 98 18.25 -8.44 13.51
CA PRO A 98 19.48 -8.44 12.73
C PRO A 98 19.97 -7.01 12.43
N GLU A 99 21.29 -6.83 12.35
CA GLU A 99 21.90 -5.50 12.22
C GLU A 99 21.86 -5.00 10.77
N VAL A 100 20.68 -4.54 10.36
CA VAL A 100 20.34 -4.10 9.01
C VAL A 100 19.28 -2.99 9.06
N PRO A 101 19.27 -2.01 8.12
CA PRO A 101 18.16 -1.08 7.98
C PRO A 101 16.88 -1.84 7.61
N PHE A 102 15.79 -1.65 8.37
CA PHE A 102 14.56 -2.41 8.20
C PHE A 102 13.96 -2.24 6.78
N PRO A 103 13.42 -3.29 6.14
CA PRO A 103 12.90 -3.18 4.78
C PRO A 103 11.65 -2.29 4.70
N ASP A 104 11.55 -1.54 3.60
CA ASP A 104 10.24 -1.06 3.14
C ASP A 104 9.48 -2.22 2.49
N PHE A 105 8.31 -2.55 3.05
CA PHE A 105 7.39 -3.55 2.50
C PHE A 105 6.32 -2.94 1.58
N SER A 106 6.37 -1.64 1.24
CA SER A 106 5.49 -1.04 0.21
C SER A 106 5.45 -1.79 -1.14
N PRO A 107 6.50 -2.53 -1.59
CA PRO A 107 6.40 -3.39 -2.77
C PRO A 107 5.36 -4.51 -2.63
N VAL A 108 5.09 -5.00 -1.41
CA VAL A 108 4.15 -6.10 -1.17
C VAL A 108 2.71 -5.60 -1.34
N ALA A 109 1.93 -6.28 -2.17
CA ALA A 109 0.54 -5.92 -2.41
C ALA A 109 -0.32 -6.08 -1.15
N ASN A 110 -1.45 -5.37 -1.07
CA ASN A 110 -2.40 -5.44 0.03
C ASN A 110 -2.84 -6.88 0.40
N LYS A 111 -2.70 -7.87 -0.49
CA LYS A 111 -3.05 -9.29 -0.24
C LYS A 111 -1.85 -10.20 0.07
N GLY A 112 -0.62 -9.67 0.15
CA GLY A 112 0.60 -10.40 0.50
C GLY A 112 1.19 -11.32 -0.58
N SER A 113 0.36 -12.03 -1.35
CA SER A 113 0.78 -13.06 -2.33
C SER A 113 1.38 -12.53 -3.65
N THR A 114 1.56 -11.22 -3.77
CA THR A 114 2.08 -10.52 -4.97
C THR A 114 2.99 -9.37 -4.53
N THR A 115 4.00 -9.04 -5.33
CA THR A 115 4.98 -7.99 -5.00
C THR A 115 5.36 -7.18 -6.25
N SER A 116 5.27 -5.85 -6.19
CA SER A 116 5.64 -4.95 -7.29
C SER A 116 7.14 -5.01 -7.56
N ILE A 117 7.52 -5.01 -8.84
CA ILE A 117 8.91 -4.90 -9.32
C ILE A 117 9.12 -3.66 -10.20
N GLY A 118 8.30 -2.63 -9.94
CA GLY A 118 8.36 -1.30 -10.55
C GLY A 118 7.50 -1.16 -11.81
N GLY A 119 6.96 0.05 -12.00
CA GLY A 119 6.06 0.36 -13.10
C GLY A 119 4.76 -0.44 -13.03
N ALA A 120 4.46 -1.17 -14.10
CA ALA A 120 3.25 -1.98 -14.22
C ALA A 120 3.58 -3.49 -14.17
N TYR A 121 4.59 -3.89 -13.40
CA TYR A 121 5.06 -5.27 -13.30
C TYR A 121 5.11 -5.74 -11.84
N SER A 122 4.70 -6.98 -11.59
CA SER A 122 4.76 -7.62 -10.28
C SER A 122 5.18 -9.09 -10.38
N ILE A 123 5.53 -9.72 -9.27
CA ILE A 123 5.92 -11.14 -9.17
C ILE A 123 5.02 -11.91 -8.21
N THR A 124 4.89 -13.22 -8.44
CA THR A 124 4.10 -14.16 -7.63
C THR A 124 4.52 -15.62 -7.91
N ALA A 125 3.70 -16.58 -7.50
CA ALA A 125 3.80 -18.01 -7.81
C ALA A 125 2.93 -18.37 -9.03
N THR A 126 3.37 -19.34 -9.83
CA THR A 126 2.65 -19.82 -11.02
C THR A 126 1.46 -20.69 -10.61
N HIS A 127 1.60 -21.49 -9.55
CA HIS A 127 0.52 -22.34 -9.02
C HIS A 127 -0.65 -21.54 -8.41
N ASN A 128 -0.47 -20.25 -8.11
CA ASN A 128 -1.60 -19.36 -7.80
C ASN A 128 -2.58 -19.25 -8.98
N THR A 129 -2.12 -19.43 -10.24
CA THR A 129 -2.88 -19.24 -11.49
C THR A 129 -3.25 -17.78 -11.82
N LYS A 130 -3.42 -17.48 -13.12
CA LYS A 130 -3.88 -16.16 -13.59
C LYS A 130 -5.20 -15.70 -12.96
N ASN A 131 -6.13 -16.63 -12.72
CA ASN A 131 -7.52 -16.34 -12.37
C ASN A 131 -7.73 -16.11 -10.86
N HIS A 132 -6.70 -16.28 -10.03
CA HIS A 132 -6.83 -16.17 -8.58
C HIS A 132 -7.04 -14.73 -8.13
N HIS A 133 -7.89 -14.52 -7.12
CA HIS A 133 -8.42 -13.21 -6.72
C HIS A 133 -7.38 -12.22 -6.13
N SER A 134 -6.14 -12.67 -5.93
CA SER A 134 -4.98 -11.84 -5.55
C SER A 134 -3.93 -11.66 -6.66
N VAL A 135 -4.12 -12.32 -7.80
CA VAL A 135 -3.24 -12.29 -8.98
C VAL A 135 -3.94 -11.60 -10.15
N ALA A 136 -5.19 -11.99 -10.46
CA ALA A 136 -6.04 -11.35 -11.47
C ALA A 136 -6.32 -9.88 -11.14
N THR A 137 -6.53 -9.58 -9.85
CA THR A 137 -6.76 -8.24 -9.32
C THR A 137 -5.87 -8.00 -8.11
N GLN A 138 -4.87 -7.13 -8.29
CA GLN A 138 -3.85 -6.75 -7.34
C GLN A 138 -4.15 -5.33 -6.83
N ASN A 139 -3.69 -5.00 -5.63
CA ASN A 139 -4.01 -3.75 -4.96
C ASN A 139 -2.80 -3.26 -4.19
N TRP A 140 -2.49 -1.97 -4.32
CA TRP A 140 -1.61 -1.22 -3.44
C TRP A 140 -2.36 0.03 -3.01
N GLY A 141 -2.37 0.36 -1.71
CA GLY A 141 -3.10 1.51 -1.18
C GLY A 141 -4.57 1.49 -1.58
N ASN A 142 -5.03 2.58 -2.22
CA ASN A 142 -6.40 2.75 -2.71
C ASN A 142 -6.59 2.32 -4.18
N SER A 143 -5.55 1.89 -4.88
CA SER A 143 -5.61 1.60 -6.32
C SER A 143 -5.84 0.12 -6.61
N THR A 144 -6.43 -0.14 -7.78
CA THR A 144 -6.74 -1.48 -8.27
C THR A 144 -6.07 -1.71 -9.61
N TYR A 145 -5.32 -2.80 -9.71
CA TYR A 145 -4.49 -3.18 -10.86
C TYR A 145 -4.90 -4.57 -11.33
N LYS A 146 -5.19 -4.73 -12.63
CA LYS A 146 -5.60 -6.01 -13.21
C LYS A 146 -4.43 -6.65 -13.94
N GLN A 147 -4.24 -7.96 -13.78
CA GLN A 147 -3.28 -8.68 -14.61
C GLN A 147 -3.80 -8.75 -16.05
N THR A 148 -3.04 -8.20 -16.99
CA THR A 148 -3.35 -8.31 -18.43
C THR A 148 -2.69 -9.54 -19.06
N ASP A 149 -1.49 -9.87 -18.60
CA ASP A 149 -0.74 -11.05 -19.02
C ASP A 149 0.32 -11.42 -17.98
N TRP A 150 1.04 -12.52 -18.18
CA TRP A 150 2.19 -12.90 -17.38
C TRP A 150 3.28 -13.60 -18.21
N ASN A 151 4.44 -13.83 -17.59
CA ASN A 151 5.42 -14.80 -18.04
C ASN A 151 5.80 -15.70 -16.85
N THR A 152 6.04 -16.99 -17.09
CA THR A 152 6.23 -17.99 -16.02
C THR A 152 7.43 -18.87 -16.32
N SER A 153 8.12 -19.31 -15.26
CA SER A 153 9.34 -20.11 -15.37
C SER A 153 9.41 -21.18 -14.29
N HIS A 154 9.95 -22.34 -14.65
CA HIS A 154 10.15 -23.46 -13.74
C HIS A 154 11.16 -23.07 -12.62
N PRO A 155 10.93 -23.43 -11.35
CA PRO A 155 9.85 -24.31 -10.88
C PRO A 155 8.47 -23.66 -10.82
N ASP A 156 8.36 -22.40 -10.36
CA ASP A 156 7.06 -21.77 -10.10
C ASP A 156 7.07 -20.24 -10.18
N PHE A 157 8.14 -19.61 -10.69
CA PHE A 157 8.27 -18.16 -10.65
C PHE A 157 7.43 -17.49 -11.75
N ALA A 158 6.47 -16.64 -11.34
CA ALA A 158 5.58 -15.90 -12.23
C ALA A 158 5.84 -14.39 -12.16
N VAL A 159 5.88 -13.74 -13.33
CA VAL A 159 5.95 -12.29 -13.47
C VAL A 159 4.66 -11.82 -14.14
N SER A 160 3.87 -11.01 -13.44
CA SER A 160 2.64 -10.40 -13.97
C SER A 160 2.94 -9.08 -14.66
N ARG A 161 2.12 -8.76 -15.68
CA ARG A 161 1.93 -7.41 -16.21
C ARG A 161 0.57 -6.88 -15.75
N LEU A 162 0.53 -5.62 -15.35
CA LEU A 162 -0.64 -4.88 -14.87
C LEU A 162 -1.19 -3.92 -15.92
N ASP A 163 -2.44 -3.48 -15.74
CA ASP A 163 -3.14 -2.53 -16.63
C ASP A 163 -2.84 -1.04 -16.37
N LYS A 164 -2.23 -0.74 -15.23
CA LYS A 164 -1.83 0.60 -14.79
C LYS A 164 -0.45 0.58 -14.13
N PHE A 165 0.21 1.72 -14.12
CA PHE A 165 1.43 1.93 -13.33
C PHE A 165 1.13 1.99 -11.84
N VAL A 166 1.82 1.18 -11.03
CA VAL A 166 1.74 1.24 -9.57
C VAL A 166 2.38 2.54 -9.09
N VAL A 167 1.58 3.43 -8.48
CA VAL A 167 2.06 4.73 -7.99
C VAL A 167 2.51 4.66 -6.52
N GLU A 168 1.93 3.73 -5.75
CA GLU A 168 2.10 3.57 -4.30
C GLU A 168 3.49 3.07 -3.87
N THR A 169 4.34 2.64 -4.81
CA THR A 169 5.68 2.11 -4.52
C THR A 169 6.55 2.12 -5.78
N ARG A 170 7.86 2.37 -5.62
CA ARG A 170 8.88 2.13 -6.67
C ARG A 170 9.01 0.64 -7.00
N GLY A 171 8.57 -0.24 -6.11
CA GLY A 171 8.66 -1.70 -6.22
C GLY A 171 10.07 -2.24 -5.96
N ALA A 172 10.15 -3.54 -5.72
CA ALA A 172 11.41 -4.27 -5.52
C ALA A 172 12.06 -4.53 -6.89
N THR A 173 12.69 -3.50 -7.44
CA THR A 173 13.17 -3.42 -8.83
C THR A 173 14.32 -4.38 -9.18
N GLU A 174 14.98 -4.98 -8.19
CA GLU A 174 16.15 -5.84 -8.35
C GLU A 174 16.03 -7.16 -7.57
N GLY A 175 16.57 -8.22 -8.16
CA GLY A 175 16.76 -9.50 -7.49
C GLY A 175 18.17 -9.67 -6.93
N ALA A 176 18.31 -10.67 -6.06
CA ALA A 176 19.61 -11.15 -5.61
C ALA A 176 20.32 -11.98 -6.69
N ASP A 177 21.65 -12.08 -6.64
CA ASP A 177 22.41 -13.00 -7.49
C ASP A 177 22.26 -14.44 -7.00
N ILE A 178 21.25 -15.13 -7.54
CA ILE A 178 20.91 -16.51 -7.25
C ILE A 178 21.93 -17.54 -7.80
N SER A 179 22.98 -17.11 -8.52
CA SER A 179 24.04 -17.98 -9.05
C SER A 179 25.15 -18.27 -8.03
N LEU A 180 25.28 -17.43 -7.01
CA LEU A 180 26.27 -17.57 -5.93
C LEU A 180 26.06 -18.88 -5.14
N SER A 181 27.16 -19.53 -4.73
CA SER A 181 27.11 -20.56 -3.69
C SER A 181 26.67 -19.97 -2.34
N LYS A 182 26.20 -20.81 -1.40
CA LYS A 182 25.79 -20.35 -0.06
C LYS A 182 26.90 -19.59 0.67
N GLN A 183 28.16 -20.00 0.49
CA GLN A 183 29.34 -19.36 1.06
C GLN A 183 29.62 -17.99 0.42
N GLN A 184 29.50 -17.88 -0.90
CA GLN A 184 29.64 -16.60 -1.59
C GLN A 184 28.51 -15.63 -1.22
N ALA A 185 27.26 -16.10 -1.18
CA ALA A 185 26.09 -15.30 -0.83
C ALA A 185 26.16 -14.68 0.58
N LEU A 186 26.88 -15.32 1.52
CA LEU A 186 27.10 -14.80 2.87
C LEU A 186 27.95 -13.50 2.88
N GLU A 187 28.67 -13.19 1.80
CA GLU A 187 29.36 -11.90 1.64
C GLU A 187 28.33 -10.77 1.43
N PRO A 188 27.63 -10.65 0.28
CA PRO A 188 26.72 -9.54 0.04
C PRO A 188 25.43 -9.62 0.86
N TYR A 189 24.91 -10.82 1.16
CA TYR A 189 23.57 -11.00 1.76
C TYR A 189 23.58 -11.44 3.23
N GLY A 190 24.75 -11.62 3.84
CA GLY A 190 24.87 -11.94 5.26
C GLY A 190 24.69 -10.70 6.14
N VAL A 191 23.93 -10.82 7.23
CA VAL A 191 23.72 -9.78 8.25
C VAL A 191 24.10 -10.31 9.63
N ASN A 192 24.53 -9.45 10.55
CA ASN A 192 24.86 -9.86 11.92
C ASN A 192 23.57 -10.18 12.70
N TYR A 193 23.57 -11.28 13.44
CA TYR A 193 22.51 -11.62 14.39
C TYR A 193 23.06 -12.46 15.55
N LYS A 194 22.81 -12.01 16.79
CA LYS A 194 23.35 -12.59 18.04
C LYS A 194 24.88 -12.84 17.97
N GLY A 195 25.62 -11.89 17.38
CA GLY A 195 27.09 -11.91 17.26
C GLY A 195 27.66 -12.63 16.03
N GLU A 196 26.82 -13.28 15.21
CA GLU A 196 27.28 -14.08 14.06
C GLU A 196 26.71 -13.54 12.74
N LYS A 197 27.53 -13.48 11.68
CA LYS A 197 27.04 -13.14 10.32
C LYS A 197 26.29 -14.33 9.73
N LYS A 198 25.01 -14.15 9.40
CA LYS A 198 24.09 -15.21 8.93
C LYS A 198 23.34 -14.76 7.69
N LEU A 199 22.98 -15.71 6.81
CA LEU A 199 22.01 -15.46 5.74
C LEU A 199 20.61 -15.40 6.36
N ILE A 200 20.17 -14.20 6.69
CA ILE A 200 18.81 -13.92 7.18
C ILE A 200 18.09 -13.08 6.13
N ALA A 201 16.90 -13.54 5.76
CA ALA A 201 15.99 -12.87 4.86
C ALA A 201 14.78 -12.33 5.62
N PHE A 202 14.05 -11.40 5.05
CA PHE A 202 12.83 -10.81 5.61
C PHE A 202 11.66 -11.11 4.66
N ARG A 203 10.46 -11.37 5.20
CA ARG A 203 9.26 -11.63 4.38
C ARG A 203 7.99 -11.11 5.03
N ALA A 204 6.98 -10.83 4.20
CA ALA A 204 5.63 -10.43 4.59
C ALA A 204 4.59 -11.12 3.69
N GLY A 205 3.40 -11.40 4.23
CA GLY A 205 2.29 -12.02 3.49
C GLY A 205 1.00 -12.10 4.31
N SER A 206 -0.06 -12.67 3.72
CA SER A 206 -1.39 -12.77 4.33
C SER A 206 -2.05 -14.11 3.97
N GLY A 207 -1.34 -15.22 4.25
CA GLY A 207 -1.94 -16.55 4.22
C GLY A 207 -3.06 -16.73 5.27
N VAL A 208 -3.72 -17.89 5.29
CA VAL A 208 -4.71 -18.25 6.32
C VAL A 208 -4.06 -18.08 7.70
N VAL A 209 -4.64 -17.33 8.64
CA VAL A 209 -4.00 -17.00 9.92
C VAL A 209 -4.23 -18.07 10.99
N SER A 210 -3.22 -18.34 11.81
CA SER A 210 -3.31 -19.01 13.11
C SER A 210 -2.32 -18.43 14.10
N VAL A 211 -2.45 -18.82 15.37
CA VAL A 211 -1.46 -18.49 16.40
C VAL A 211 -1.06 -19.75 17.17
N LYS A 212 0.23 -19.85 17.53
CA LYS A 212 0.74 -20.89 18.44
C LYS A 212 1.10 -20.25 19.77
N LYS A 213 0.69 -20.87 20.87
CA LYS A 213 0.99 -20.43 22.24
C LYS A 213 1.31 -21.64 23.11
N ASN A 214 2.55 -21.73 23.58
CA ASN A 214 3.05 -22.86 24.38
C ASN A 214 2.72 -24.23 23.74
N GLY A 215 2.92 -24.34 22.42
CA GLY A 215 2.61 -25.53 21.61
C GLY A 215 1.15 -25.69 21.20
N ARG A 216 0.18 -25.03 21.85
CA ARG A 216 -1.23 -25.05 21.45
C ARG A 216 -1.45 -24.14 20.23
N ILE A 217 -2.10 -24.66 19.19
CA ILE A 217 -2.47 -23.89 17.99
C ILE A 217 -3.94 -23.46 18.08
N THR A 218 -4.23 -22.22 17.70
CA THR A 218 -5.59 -21.67 17.51
C THR A 218 -5.71 -21.12 16.08
N PRO A 219 -6.49 -21.75 15.19
CA PRO A 219 -6.64 -21.32 13.80
C PRO A 219 -7.77 -20.31 13.60
N PHE A 220 -7.58 -19.39 12.65
CA PHE A 220 -8.55 -18.38 12.21
C PHE A 220 -8.85 -18.57 10.72
N ASN A 221 -9.46 -19.72 10.36
CA ASN A 221 -9.58 -20.21 8.98
C ASN A 221 -10.22 -19.22 7.97
N GLU A 222 -11.08 -18.31 8.43
CA GLU A 222 -11.74 -17.28 7.61
C GLU A 222 -10.83 -16.07 7.27
N VAL A 223 -9.67 -15.97 7.94
CA VAL A 223 -8.74 -14.85 7.86
C VAL A 223 -7.60 -15.22 6.90
N SER A 224 -7.82 -15.00 5.61
CA SER A 224 -6.78 -15.06 4.56
C SER A 224 -6.92 -13.90 3.59
N TYR A 225 -5.81 -13.47 3.01
CA TYR A 225 -5.69 -12.34 2.08
C TYR A 225 -6.33 -11.04 2.60
N LYS A 226 -6.33 -10.85 3.92
CA LYS A 226 -6.81 -9.64 4.61
C LYS A 226 -5.65 -8.64 4.69
N PRO A 227 -5.76 -7.44 4.11
CA PRO A 227 -4.70 -6.43 4.19
C PRO A 227 -4.33 -6.05 5.62
N GLU A 228 -5.31 -5.99 6.51
CA GLU A 228 -5.10 -5.61 7.91
C GLU A 228 -4.27 -6.67 8.67
N MET A 229 -4.33 -7.94 8.23
CA MET A 229 -3.58 -9.07 8.77
C MET A 229 -2.32 -9.42 7.96
N LEU A 230 -1.82 -8.51 7.12
CA LEU A 230 -0.50 -8.67 6.51
C LEU A 230 0.53 -8.79 7.65
N ASN A 231 1.26 -9.91 7.68
CA ASN A 231 2.16 -10.31 8.77
C ASN A 231 3.46 -10.90 8.22
N GLY A 232 4.53 -10.88 9.01
CA GLY A 232 5.87 -11.21 8.55
C GLY A 232 6.80 -11.72 9.64
N SER A 233 8.06 -11.99 9.25
CA SER A 233 9.19 -12.23 10.16
C SER A 233 10.51 -12.19 9.37
N PHE A 234 11.63 -12.19 10.10
CA PHE A 234 12.96 -12.49 9.59
C PHE A 234 13.27 -13.99 9.75
N VAL A 235 13.87 -14.61 8.73
CA VAL A 235 13.99 -16.07 8.58
C VAL A 235 15.40 -16.46 8.14
N HIS A 236 15.94 -17.56 8.66
CA HIS A 236 17.27 -18.04 8.27
C HIS A 236 17.22 -18.85 6.97
N ILE A 237 18.18 -18.65 6.07
CA ILE A 237 18.30 -19.43 4.84
C ILE A 237 19.11 -20.71 5.12
N ASP A 238 18.42 -21.84 5.22
CA ASP A 238 19.02 -23.16 5.42
C ASP A 238 19.63 -23.70 4.11
N ASP A 239 19.00 -23.47 2.96
CA ASP A 239 19.61 -23.71 1.63
C ASP A 239 19.39 -22.51 0.70
N TRP A 240 20.45 -22.15 -0.01
CA TRP A 240 20.52 -21.06 -0.99
C TRP A 240 20.83 -21.59 -2.40
N SER A 241 21.78 -22.53 -2.47
CA SER A 241 22.31 -23.09 -3.72
C SER A 241 21.44 -24.20 -4.31
N GLY A 242 20.60 -24.87 -3.51
CA GLY A 242 19.67 -25.90 -3.97
C GLY A 242 18.65 -25.43 -5.01
N TRP A 243 17.83 -26.36 -5.51
CA TRP A 243 16.85 -26.09 -6.57
C TRP A 243 15.80 -25.03 -6.19
N LEU A 244 15.36 -25.05 -4.93
CA LEU A 244 14.57 -24.02 -4.27
C LEU A 244 15.43 -23.39 -3.16
N ILE A 245 15.20 -22.12 -2.83
CA ILE A 245 15.74 -21.54 -1.59
C ILE A 245 14.87 -22.05 -0.44
N LEU A 246 15.49 -22.59 0.62
CA LEU A 246 14.80 -23.14 1.79
C LEU A 246 15.08 -22.26 3.01
N THR A 247 14.01 -21.82 3.69
CA THR A 247 14.11 -20.95 4.86
C THR A 247 13.52 -21.59 6.10
N ASN A 248 14.23 -21.52 7.22
CA ASN A 248 13.72 -21.91 8.53
C ASN A 248 13.03 -20.70 9.18
N ASN A 249 11.70 -20.79 9.30
CA ASN A 249 10.82 -19.74 9.83
C ASN A 249 10.64 -19.85 11.37
N GLN A 250 11.35 -20.80 11.99
CA GLN A 250 11.39 -21.06 13.43
C GLN A 250 12.82 -21.37 13.90
N PHE A 251 13.79 -20.60 13.38
CA PHE A 251 15.22 -20.83 13.64
C PHE A 251 15.68 -20.29 15.00
N ASP A 252 14.87 -19.43 15.65
CA ASP A 252 15.18 -18.75 16.90
C ASP A 252 13.88 -18.33 17.63
N GLU A 253 13.62 -17.03 17.85
CA GLU A 253 12.53 -16.57 18.74
C GLU A 253 11.28 -16.01 18.01
N PHE A 254 11.43 -15.09 17.05
CA PHE A 254 10.31 -14.35 16.43
C PHE A 254 9.61 -15.16 15.32
N ASN A 255 9.04 -16.29 15.69
CA ASN A 255 8.72 -17.36 14.75
C ASN A 255 7.35 -17.16 14.08
N ASN A 256 7.34 -17.05 12.75
CA ASN A 256 6.12 -16.95 11.94
C ASN A 256 6.26 -17.84 10.68
N ILE A 257 5.66 -19.03 10.74
CA ILE A 257 5.74 -20.01 9.64
C ILE A 257 4.74 -19.66 8.54
N ALA A 258 5.22 -19.58 7.29
CA ALA A 258 4.38 -19.34 6.10
C ALA A 258 3.33 -20.43 5.83
N SER A 259 2.26 -20.10 5.11
CA SER A 259 1.05 -20.93 5.02
C SER A 259 0.33 -20.94 3.66
N GLN A 260 -0.83 -21.59 3.60
CA GLN A 260 -1.71 -21.53 2.44
C GLN A 260 -2.15 -20.08 2.22
N GLY A 261 -1.79 -19.52 1.06
CA GLY A 261 -2.03 -18.13 0.68
C GLY A 261 -0.83 -17.19 0.88
N ASP A 262 0.24 -17.63 1.55
CA ASP A 262 1.55 -16.98 1.43
C ASP A 262 2.25 -17.30 0.10
N SER A 263 1.76 -18.30 -0.64
CA SER A 263 2.19 -18.65 -2.01
C SER A 263 2.36 -17.40 -2.89
N GLY A 264 3.53 -17.24 -3.48
CA GLY A 264 3.88 -16.08 -4.31
C GLY A 264 4.36 -14.83 -3.58
N SER A 265 4.27 -14.75 -2.25
CA SER A 265 4.89 -13.65 -1.49
C SER A 265 6.42 -13.66 -1.63
N ALA A 266 7.05 -12.48 -1.60
CA ALA A 266 8.48 -12.34 -1.86
C ALA A 266 9.36 -12.57 -0.62
N LEU A 267 10.58 -13.08 -0.88
CA LEU A 267 11.68 -13.17 0.09
C LEU A 267 12.70 -12.07 -0.19
N PHE A 268 12.96 -11.20 0.79
CA PHE A 268 13.88 -10.08 0.68
C PHE A 268 15.20 -10.39 1.39
N VAL A 269 16.33 -10.09 0.75
CA VAL A 269 17.66 -10.09 1.36
C VAL A 269 18.30 -8.72 1.19
N TYR A 270 19.15 -8.31 2.12
CA TYR A 270 19.82 -7.01 2.06
C TYR A 270 21.17 -7.14 1.36
N ASP A 271 21.33 -6.45 0.23
CA ASP A 271 22.59 -6.35 -0.49
C ASP A 271 23.51 -5.34 0.21
N ASN A 272 24.52 -5.84 0.91
CA ASN A 272 25.50 -5.04 1.65
C ASN A 272 26.42 -4.20 0.76
N GLN A 273 26.51 -4.49 -0.54
CA GLN A 273 27.32 -3.71 -1.48
C GLN A 273 26.48 -2.55 -2.05
N LYS A 274 25.24 -2.84 -2.47
CA LYS A 274 24.28 -1.84 -2.99
C LYS A 274 23.55 -1.03 -1.89
N LYS A 275 23.66 -1.47 -0.62
CA LYS A 275 22.92 -0.95 0.54
C LYS A 275 21.39 -0.98 0.39
N LYS A 276 20.87 -1.98 -0.33
CA LYS A 276 19.47 -2.06 -0.79
C LYS A 276 18.87 -3.44 -0.55
N TRP A 277 17.57 -3.49 -0.23
CA TRP A 277 16.81 -4.75 -0.20
C TRP A 277 16.48 -5.24 -1.62
N VAL A 278 16.77 -6.50 -1.90
CA VAL A 278 16.58 -7.17 -3.19
C VAL A 278 15.83 -8.50 -3.01
N VAL A 279 15.12 -8.97 -4.04
CA VAL A 279 14.30 -10.19 -3.94
C VAL A 279 15.09 -11.44 -4.30
N ALA A 280 15.11 -12.42 -3.40
CA ALA A 280 15.72 -13.73 -3.64
C ALA A 280 14.78 -14.70 -4.39
N GLY A 281 13.47 -14.58 -4.18
CA GLY A 281 12.45 -15.43 -4.82
C GLY A 281 11.04 -15.22 -4.29
N THR A 282 10.09 -16.05 -4.74
CA THR A 282 8.68 -16.06 -4.29
C THR A 282 8.29 -17.42 -3.70
N VAL A 283 7.40 -17.47 -2.70
CA VAL A 283 7.00 -18.72 -2.01
C VAL A 283 6.44 -19.74 -3.02
N TRP A 284 7.12 -20.87 -3.14
CA TRP A 284 6.72 -22.06 -3.90
C TRP A 284 5.77 -22.95 -3.07
N GLY A 285 6.05 -23.09 -1.77
CA GLY A 285 5.32 -24.01 -0.89
C GLY A 285 6.07 -24.29 0.40
N ILE A 286 5.64 -25.32 1.14
CA ILE A 286 6.07 -25.59 2.52
C ILE A 286 6.42 -27.07 2.67
N TYR A 287 7.59 -27.35 3.27
CA TYR A 287 7.98 -28.69 3.70
C TYR A 287 7.86 -28.83 5.22
N ASN A 288 7.32 -29.97 5.66
CA ASN A 288 7.28 -30.37 7.07
C ASN A 288 8.05 -31.69 7.22
N TYR A 289 8.86 -31.78 8.27
CA TYR A 289 9.74 -32.91 8.54
C TYR A 289 9.47 -33.49 9.93
N ALA A 290 10.14 -34.60 10.25
CA ALA A 290 10.11 -35.18 11.59
C ALA A 290 10.55 -34.16 12.67
N ASN A 291 10.08 -34.37 13.90
CA ASN A 291 10.38 -33.54 15.07
C ASN A 291 9.98 -32.05 14.92
N GLY A 292 8.94 -31.76 14.15
CA GLY A 292 8.35 -30.42 14.02
C GLY A 292 9.15 -29.44 13.16
N LYS A 293 10.26 -29.85 12.55
CA LYS A 293 11.04 -28.99 11.64
C LYS A 293 10.22 -28.65 10.40
N ASN A 294 10.39 -27.42 9.90
CA ASN A 294 9.63 -26.85 8.80
C ASN A 294 10.54 -25.97 7.94
N HIS A 295 10.33 -25.97 6.63
CA HIS A 295 10.88 -24.97 5.71
C HIS A 295 9.81 -24.36 4.84
N ALA A 296 9.80 -23.04 4.72
CA ALA A 296 9.17 -22.36 3.58
C ALA A 296 10.16 -22.36 2.41
N ALA A 297 9.72 -22.88 1.26
CA ALA A 297 10.51 -23.05 0.05
C ALA A 297 10.14 -22.00 -1.01
N TYR A 298 11.14 -21.49 -1.73
CA TYR A 298 10.99 -20.36 -2.64
C TYR A 298 11.51 -20.67 -4.04
N SER A 299 10.70 -20.35 -5.04
CA SER A 299 11.13 -20.32 -6.44
C SER A 299 11.98 -19.07 -6.65
N LYS A 300 13.22 -19.26 -7.11
CA LYS A 300 14.23 -18.19 -7.19
C LYS A 300 13.85 -17.10 -8.19
N TRP A 301 14.33 -15.87 -7.95
CA TRP A 301 14.22 -14.75 -8.89
C TRP A 301 14.75 -15.12 -10.28
N ASN A 302 13.97 -14.90 -11.33
CA ASN A 302 14.36 -15.22 -12.71
C ASN A 302 14.38 -13.96 -13.58
N GLN A 303 15.56 -13.33 -13.68
CA GLN A 303 15.78 -12.10 -14.43
C GLN A 303 15.36 -12.23 -15.90
N THR A 304 15.75 -13.31 -16.58
CA THR A 304 15.39 -13.59 -17.97
C THR A 304 13.87 -13.64 -18.19
N THR A 305 13.11 -14.14 -17.22
CA THR A 305 11.63 -14.22 -17.29
C THR A 305 10.99 -12.84 -17.16
N ILE A 306 11.56 -11.98 -16.31
CA ILE A 306 11.16 -10.57 -16.17
C ILE A 306 11.49 -9.80 -17.45
N ASP A 307 12.72 -9.91 -17.95
CA ASP A 307 13.18 -9.14 -19.09
C ASP A 307 12.47 -9.56 -20.38
N ASN A 308 12.19 -10.85 -20.57
CA ASN A 308 11.37 -11.32 -21.69
C ASN A 308 9.95 -10.74 -21.65
N LEU A 309 9.34 -10.60 -20.45
CA LEU A 309 8.02 -9.97 -20.33
C LEU A 309 8.09 -8.45 -20.59
N LYS A 310 9.05 -7.75 -19.97
CA LYS A 310 9.26 -6.30 -20.16
C LYS A 310 9.57 -5.97 -21.63
N ASN A 311 10.38 -6.78 -22.31
CA ASN A 311 10.72 -6.62 -23.73
C ASN A 311 9.55 -6.95 -24.68
N LYS A 312 8.80 -8.04 -24.44
CA LYS A 312 7.57 -8.38 -25.20
C LYS A 312 6.63 -7.18 -25.30
N PHE A 313 6.52 -6.46 -24.18
CA PHE A 313 5.55 -5.41 -23.95
C PHE A 313 6.08 -3.98 -24.08
N SER A 314 7.34 -3.82 -24.51
CA SER A 314 7.93 -2.52 -24.86
C SER A 314 7.95 -2.30 -26.38
N TYR A 315 7.98 -1.03 -26.79
CA TYR A 315 8.30 -0.58 -28.15
C TYR A 315 9.12 0.72 -28.07
N LYS A 316 10.32 0.73 -28.66
CA LYS A 316 11.20 1.92 -28.65
C LYS A 316 10.84 2.85 -29.82
N VAL A 317 10.65 4.13 -29.52
CA VAL A 317 10.38 5.20 -30.49
C VAL A 317 11.56 6.17 -30.45
N ASP A 318 12.43 6.12 -31.45
CA ASP A 318 13.56 7.06 -31.54
C ASP A 318 13.19 8.27 -32.38
N MET A 319 13.27 9.45 -31.76
CA MET A 319 13.00 10.77 -32.34
C MET A 319 14.30 11.54 -32.63
N SER A 320 15.47 10.94 -32.37
CA SER A 320 16.79 11.56 -32.51
C SER A 320 17.02 12.16 -33.90
N GLY A 321 17.02 13.49 -33.99
CA GLY A 321 17.26 14.23 -35.24
C GLY A 321 16.02 14.45 -36.11
N ALA A 322 14.82 14.27 -35.57
CA ALA A 322 13.55 14.59 -36.22
C ALA A 322 12.83 15.78 -35.58
N PRO A 323 11.89 16.43 -36.28
CA PRO A 323 11.04 17.48 -35.68
C PRO A 323 10.04 16.90 -34.67
N GLY A 324 9.39 15.78 -35.01
CA GLY A 324 8.40 15.12 -34.17
C GLY A 324 7.85 13.81 -34.76
N CYS A 325 6.87 13.20 -34.11
CA CYS A 325 6.14 12.02 -34.57
C CYS A 325 4.63 12.12 -34.31
N ASN A 326 3.84 11.17 -34.80
CA ASN A 326 2.38 11.10 -34.55
C ASN A 326 1.90 9.65 -34.43
N HIS A 327 0.68 9.44 -33.91
CA HIS A 327 0.23 8.08 -33.60
C HIS A 327 -0.04 7.16 -34.81
N GLU A 328 -0.21 7.72 -36.01
CA GLU A 328 -0.34 6.95 -37.26
C GLU A 328 1.02 6.42 -37.73
N LYS A 329 2.10 7.09 -37.33
CA LYS A 329 3.49 6.79 -37.66
C LYS A 329 4.38 6.97 -36.44
N TRP A 330 4.49 5.91 -35.62
CA TRP A 330 5.41 5.84 -34.47
C TRP A 330 6.90 5.73 -34.84
N LYS A 331 7.29 6.32 -35.98
CA LYS A 331 8.64 6.46 -36.51
C LYS A 331 8.76 7.78 -37.27
N THR A 332 9.97 8.31 -37.28
CA THR A 332 10.35 9.54 -38.00
C THR A 332 10.77 9.22 -39.44
N ASP A 333 10.88 10.23 -40.32
CA ASP A 333 11.00 10.06 -41.78
C ASP A 333 12.34 9.46 -42.31
N ARG A 334 13.06 8.67 -41.50
CA ARG A 334 14.20 7.85 -41.94
C ARG A 334 13.83 6.37 -41.88
N HIS A 335 13.63 5.77 -43.05
CA HIS A 335 13.28 4.36 -43.20
C HIS A 335 14.28 3.42 -42.53
N VAL A 336 13.86 2.82 -41.41
CA VAL A 336 14.36 1.51 -40.94
C VAL A 336 13.13 0.61 -40.77
N ALA A 337 13.21 -0.61 -41.31
CA ALA A 337 12.05 -1.42 -41.70
C ALA A 337 10.97 -1.65 -40.63
N SER A 338 9.76 -1.96 -41.12
CA SER A 338 8.46 -2.03 -40.43
C SER A 338 7.92 -0.70 -39.90
N ASP A 339 7.20 0.02 -40.76
CA ASP A 339 6.02 0.74 -40.29
C ASP A 339 5.04 -0.28 -39.71
N THR A 340 4.34 0.07 -38.63
CA THR A 340 3.27 -0.76 -38.07
C THR A 340 2.14 0.14 -37.58
N THR A 341 0.96 -0.07 -38.14
CA THR A 341 -0.28 0.65 -37.84
C THR A 341 -1.02 0.08 -36.63
N ASP A 342 -0.43 -0.91 -35.94
CA ASP A 342 -1.12 -1.72 -34.93
C ASP A 342 -0.28 -1.89 -33.66
N ILE A 343 0.41 -0.82 -33.24
CA ILE A 343 1.04 -0.76 -31.91
C ILE A 343 -0.05 -0.53 -30.86
N LYS A 344 -0.70 -1.63 -30.49
CA LYS A 344 -1.63 -1.71 -29.35
C LYS A 344 -1.04 -2.56 -28.24
N ASN A 345 -1.44 -2.23 -27.02
CA ASN A 345 -1.05 -2.92 -25.81
C ASN A 345 0.47 -3.00 -25.56
N LYS A 346 1.18 -1.87 -25.75
CA LYS A 346 2.62 -1.75 -25.46
C LYS A 346 3.02 -0.43 -24.80
N ASP A 347 4.05 -0.52 -23.97
CA ASP A 347 4.79 0.58 -23.39
C ASP A 347 5.63 1.26 -24.49
N LEU A 348 5.33 2.51 -24.85
CA LEU A 348 6.20 3.28 -25.77
C LEU A 348 7.37 3.89 -25.00
N LEU A 349 8.58 3.71 -25.50
CA LEU A 349 9.82 4.17 -24.87
C LEU A 349 10.50 5.19 -25.80
N PHE A 350 10.27 6.48 -25.55
CA PHE A 350 10.69 7.57 -26.43
C PHE A 350 12.13 8.01 -26.14
N THR A 351 12.90 8.31 -27.19
CA THR A 351 14.29 8.80 -27.08
C THR A 351 14.54 9.97 -28.03
N GLY A 352 15.49 10.84 -27.71
CA GLY A 352 15.89 11.99 -28.54
C GLY A 352 15.09 13.27 -28.30
N GLY A 353 13.83 13.15 -27.85
CA GLY A 353 12.94 14.28 -27.55
C GLY A 353 12.34 14.93 -28.81
N GLY A 354 11.59 16.02 -28.62
CA GLY A 354 10.78 16.62 -29.68
C GLY A 354 9.31 16.25 -29.62
N ASP A 355 8.56 16.56 -30.68
CA ASP A 355 7.14 16.86 -30.51
C ASP A 355 6.26 15.66 -30.91
N ILE A 356 5.18 15.40 -30.18
CA ILE A 356 4.24 14.30 -30.46
C ILE A 356 2.85 14.87 -30.75
N LEU A 357 2.30 14.54 -31.92
CA LEU A 357 0.96 14.97 -32.34
C LEU A 357 -0.03 13.81 -32.31
N LEU A 358 -1.12 13.95 -31.55
CA LEU A 358 -2.30 13.09 -31.69
C LEU A 358 -3.22 13.65 -32.79
N LYS A 359 -3.59 12.79 -33.74
CA LYS A 359 -4.55 13.09 -34.83
C LYS A 359 -5.96 12.52 -34.60
N SER A 360 -6.12 11.81 -33.48
CA SER A 360 -7.38 11.28 -32.94
C SER A 360 -7.16 10.99 -31.46
N SER A 361 -8.22 10.74 -30.69
CA SER A 361 -8.05 10.11 -29.38
C SER A 361 -7.31 8.78 -29.50
N PHE A 362 -6.45 8.51 -28.54
CA PHE A 362 -5.55 7.36 -28.50
C PHE A 362 -5.78 6.55 -27.22
N ASP A 363 -6.69 5.57 -27.30
CA ASP A 363 -6.83 4.50 -26.32
C ASP A 363 -5.96 3.32 -26.78
N ASN A 364 -4.80 3.15 -26.14
CA ASN A 364 -3.89 2.02 -26.34
C ASN A 364 -4.16 0.89 -25.33
N GLY A 365 -5.32 0.96 -24.65
CA GLY A 365 -5.83 -0.03 -23.70
C GLY A 365 -5.21 0.16 -22.32
N ALA A 366 -4.69 -0.93 -21.78
CA ALA A 366 -3.93 -1.00 -20.52
C ALA A 366 -2.51 -0.36 -20.59
N TRP A 367 -2.27 0.54 -21.54
CA TRP A 367 -0.92 0.79 -22.06
C TRP A 367 -0.72 2.20 -22.63
N LEU A 368 0.29 2.89 -22.15
CA LEU A 368 1.18 3.82 -22.84
C LEU A 368 2.21 4.23 -21.80
N VAL A 369 3.39 4.59 -22.25
CA VAL A 369 4.52 5.00 -21.43
C VAL A 369 5.17 6.18 -22.15
N LEU A 370 5.87 7.03 -21.39
CA LEU A 370 6.75 8.05 -21.96
C LEU A 370 8.09 8.06 -21.24
N SER A 371 8.70 6.87 -21.17
CA SER A 371 9.99 6.59 -20.53
C SER A 371 11.10 7.23 -21.36
N LEU A 372 11.29 8.52 -21.16
CA LEU A 372 12.28 9.32 -21.87
C LEU A 372 13.71 8.98 -21.46
N MET A 373 14.61 9.17 -22.43
CA MET A 373 16.03 9.35 -22.20
C MET A 373 16.50 10.61 -22.95
N ILE A 374 17.20 11.49 -22.21
CA ILE A 374 17.91 12.71 -22.68
C ILE A 374 17.04 14.00 -22.72
N LYS A 375 17.73 15.15 -22.82
CA LYS A 375 17.45 16.44 -22.17
C LYS A 375 16.50 17.43 -22.88
N ARG A 376 15.93 17.13 -24.05
CA ARG A 376 14.94 18.02 -24.69
C ARG A 376 13.54 17.65 -24.18
N PRO A 377 12.70 18.60 -23.75
CA PRO A 377 11.29 18.32 -23.46
C PRO A 377 10.58 17.68 -24.65
N ILE A 378 9.53 16.90 -24.36
CA ILE A 378 8.53 16.49 -25.35
C ILE A 378 7.28 17.33 -25.14
N GLU A 379 6.79 18.01 -26.18
CA GLU A 379 5.43 18.53 -26.18
C GLU A 379 4.47 17.52 -26.81
N LEU A 380 3.41 17.16 -26.10
CA LEU A 380 2.34 16.28 -26.58
C LEU A 380 1.09 17.11 -26.88
N THR A 381 0.72 17.22 -28.16
CA THR A 381 -0.35 18.08 -28.69
C THR A 381 -1.45 17.29 -29.40
N GLY A 382 -2.59 17.93 -29.66
CA GLY A 382 -3.70 17.35 -30.43
C GLY A 382 -4.98 18.17 -30.32
N ASP A 383 -5.83 18.09 -31.34
CA ASP A 383 -7.08 18.86 -31.47
C ASP A 383 -8.18 18.31 -30.54
N ASP A 384 -8.07 18.68 -29.26
CA ASP A 384 -8.98 18.32 -28.16
C ASP A 384 -9.09 16.80 -27.86
N PHE A 385 -8.28 15.99 -28.54
CA PHE A 385 -8.18 14.55 -28.39
C PHE A 385 -7.75 14.09 -26.99
N THR A 386 -8.15 12.87 -26.64
CA THR A 386 -7.90 12.24 -25.35
C THR A 386 -6.88 11.11 -25.44
N PHE A 387 -6.04 10.97 -24.41
CA PHE A 387 -5.19 9.80 -24.20
C PHE A 387 -5.76 8.86 -23.14
N LYS A 388 -5.63 7.54 -23.35
CA LYS A 388 -5.87 6.51 -22.34
C LYS A 388 -4.86 5.36 -22.41
N GLY A 389 -4.38 4.92 -21.24
CA GLY A 389 -3.31 3.94 -21.09
C GLY A 389 -2.86 3.69 -19.65
N ALA A 390 -1.72 3.00 -19.49
CA ALA A 390 -1.14 2.63 -18.19
C ALA A 390 -0.82 3.84 -17.29
N GLY A 391 -0.46 4.97 -17.91
CA GLY A 391 -0.12 6.23 -17.26
C GLY A 391 0.99 6.97 -18.02
N VAL A 392 1.80 7.73 -17.30
CA VAL A 392 3.05 8.36 -17.77
C VAL A 392 4.15 8.05 -16.76
N ASP A 393 5.34 7.71 -17.26
CA ASP A 393 6.50 7.30 -16.47
C ASP A 393 7.71 8.08 -16.99
N THR A 394 7.95 9.24 -16.37
CA THR A 394 8.91 10.25 -16.83
C THR A 394 10.27 9.94 -16.24
N ARG A 395 11.10 9.15 -16.91
CA ARG A 395 12.39 8.68 -16.35
C ARG A 395 13.57 9.61 -16.64
N ASN A 396 14.64 9.45 -15.88
CA ASN A 396 15.96 10.07 -16.09
C ASN A 396 15.93 11.62 -16.08
N GLY A 397 15.19 12.21 -15.16
CA GLY A 397 15.05 13.67 -15.00
C GLY A 397 14.43 14.38 -16.21
N SER A 398 13.66 13.65 -17.03
CA SER A 398 13.03 14.17 -18.25
C SER A 398 11.84 15.11 -17.98
N THR A 399 11.38 15.83 -19.01
CA THR A 399 10.19 16.71 -18.93
C THR A 399 9.22 16.45 -20.08
N VAL A 400 7.94 16.40 -19.75
CA VAL A 400 6.83 16.18 -20.69
C VAL A 400 5.85 17.34 -20.56
N GLU A 401 5.69 18.13 -21.60
CA GLU A 401 4.68 19.17 -21.70
C GLU A 401 3.37 18.57 -22.24
N TRP A 402 2.42 18.39 -21.33
CA TRP A 402 1.17 17.68 -21.56
C TRP A 402 0.09 18.66 -22.03
N ASN A 403 0.05 18.87 -23.34
CA ASN A 403 -0.86 19.79 -24.04
C ASN A 403 -2.03 19.03 -24.73
N ILE A 404 -2.46 17.91 -24.16
CA ILE A 404 -3.70 17.17 -24.50
C ILE A 404 -4.56 16.93 -23.26
N ARG A 405 -5.71 16.27 -23.40
CA ARG A 405 -6.49 15.75 -22.26
C ARG A 405 -6.22 14.25 -22.05
N SER A 406 -6.34 13.79 -20.81
CA SER A 406 -6.53 12.37 -20.50
C SER A 406 -8.01 11.99 -20.62
N ASP A 407 -8.33 10.70 -20.69
CA ASP A 407 -9.71 10.22 -20.68
C ASP A 407 -10.45 10.60 -19.38
N ASN A 408 -11.72 11.00 -19.52
CA ASN A 408 -12.52 11.54 -18.40
C ASN A 408 -13.28 10.48 -17.58
N LYS A 409 -13.03 9.19 -17.82
CA LYS A 409 -13.60 8.05 -17.09
C LYS A 409 -12.50 7.12 -16.54
N ASP A 410 -11.25 7.56 -16.59
CA ASP A 410 -10.07 6.80 -16.20
C ASP A 410 -9.05 7.72 -15.53
N ASN A 411 -8.34 7.22 -14.52
CA ASN A 411 -7.35 7.99 -13.78
C ASN A 411 -6.03 8.04 -14.57
N LEU A 412 -5.43 9.23 -14.67
CA LEU A 412 -4.05 9.37 -15.13
C LEU A 412 -3.11 8.92 -14.00
N HIS A 413 -2.24 7.94 -14.25
CA HIS A 413 -1.21 7.52 -13.30
C HIS A 413 0.13 8.16 -13.69
N LYS A 414 0.88 8.74 -12.74
CA LYS A 414 2.21 9.34 -12.97
C LYS A 414 3.26 8.73 -12.04
N ILE A 415 4.33 8.22 -12.64
CA ILE A 415 5.57 7.78 -11.96
C ILE A 415 6.82 8.32 -12.70
N GLY A 416 8.01 7.87 -12.32
CA GLY A 416 9.31 8.33 -12.83
C GLY A 416 9.76 9.65 -12.18
N ASP A 417 11.08 9.78 -11.98
CA ASP A 417 11.78 10.88 -11.32
C ASP A 417 11.65 12.26 -12.00
N GLY A 418 11.32 12.28 -13.28
CA GLY A 418 11.12 13.48 -14.10
C GLY A 418 9.81 14.24 -13.87
N THR A 419 9.49 15.12 -14.81
CA THR A 419 8.44 16.14 -14.73
C THR A 419 7.33 15.90 -15.76
N LEU A 420 6.07 15.95 -15.31
CA LEU A 420 4.89 16.08 -16.15
C LEU A 420 4.29 17.49 -15.98
N ASP A 421 4.43 18.35 -16.98
CA ASP A 421 3.95 19.73 -16.95
C ASP A 421 2.63 19.88 -17.70
N VAL A 422 1.53 20.04 -16.96
CA VAL A 422 0.17 19.91 -17.51
C VAL A 422 -0.37 21.28 -17.94
N ARG A 423 -0.42 21.49 -19.26
CA ARG A 423 -0.71 22.79 -19.89
C ARG A 423 -2.20 23.12 -20.03
N LYS A 424 -3.13 22.19 -19.74
CA LYS A 424 -4.58 22.42 -19.82
C LYS A 424 -5.40 21.60 -18.83
N THR A 425 -6.57 22.12 -18.47
CA THR A 425 -7.61 21.46 -17.66
C THR A 425 -7.95 20.07 -18.20
N GLN A 426 -7.70 19.02 -17.41
CA GLN A 426 -7.84 17.63 -17.85
C GLN A 426 -9.27 17.07 -17.71
N ASN A 427 -10.06 17.59 -16.79
CA ASN A 427 -11.40 17.07 -16.42
C ASN A 427 -11.41 15.56 -16.08
N THR A 428 -10.32 15.05 -15.53
CA THR A 428 -10.23 13.71 -14.91
C THR A 428 -9.42 13.79 -13.60
N ASN A 429 -9.12 12.66 -12.97
CA ASN A 429 -8.28 12.60 -11.77
C ASN A 429 -6.83 12.19 -12.10
N LEU A 430 -5.91 12.64 -11.24
CA LEU A 430 -4.51 12.22 -11.21
C LEU A 430 -4.28 11.26 -10.03
N LYS A 431 -3.50 10.21 -10.25
CA LYS A 431 -2.78 9.46 -9.21
C LYS A 431 -1.28 9.63 -9.48
N THR A 432 -0.52 10.11 -8.51
CA THR A 432 0.93 10.35 -8.66
C THR A 432 1.68 9.85 -7.44
N GLY A 433 2.90 9.38 -7.66
CA GLY A 433 3.77 8.93 -6.56
C GLY A 433 5.26 9.02 -6.85
N GLU A 434 5.69 9.79 -7.85
CA GLU A 434 7.13 9.97 -8.12
C GLU A 434 7.39 11.27 -8.90
N GLY A 435 8.55 11.89 -8.65
CA GLY A 435 9.03 13.05 -9.41
C GLY A 435 8.08 14.25 -9.32
N LEU A 436 8.01 15.06 -10.37
CA LEU A 436 7.24 16.30 -10.41
C LEU A 436 6.00 16.21 -11.31
N VAL A 437 4.89 16.80 -10.86
CA VAL A 437 3.76 17.20 -11.71
C VAL A 437 3.51 18.70 -11.53
N ILE A 438 3.46 19.46 -12.62
CA ILE A 438 3.18 20.90 -12.62
C ILE A 438 1.74 21.14 -13.08
N LEU A 439 0.99 21.91 -12.30
CA LEU A 439 -0.40 22.27 -12.58
C LEU A 439 -0.44 23.65 -13.25
N GLY A 440 -0.32 23.66 -14.58
CA GLY A 440 -0.21 24.86 -15.41
C GLY A 440 -1.54 25.45 -15.91
N ALA A 441 -2.68 25.01 -15.40
CA ALA A 441 -4.00 25.50 -15.79
C ALA A 441 -4.98 25.61 -14.62
N GLU A 442 -6.00 26.47 -14.72
CA GLU A 442 -7.11 26.49 -13.77
C GLU A 442 -7.76 25.11 -13.67
N LYS A 443 -8.00 24.65 -12.44
CA LYS A 443 -8.57 23.35 -12.08
C LYS A 443 -7.94 22.20 -12.89
N THR A 444 -6.61 22.11 -12.88
CA THR A 444 -5.85 21.22 -13.78
C THR A 444 -6.38 19.78 -13.76
N PHE A 445 -6.73 19.25 -12.58
CA PHE A 445 -7.45 17.98 -12.40
C PHE A 445 -8.71 18.18 -11.54
N ASN A 446 -9.65 17.23 -11.61
CA ASN A 446 -10.80 17.19 -10.71
C ASN A 446 -10.39 16.76 -9.29
N ASN A 447 -9.57 15.71 -9.19
CA ASN A 447 -8.95 15.24 -7.94
C ASN A 447 -7.51 14.76 -8.20
N ILE A 448 -6.69 14.76 -7.16
CA ILE A 448 -5.26 14.42 -7.18
C ILE A 448 -4.94 13.56 -5.95
N TYR A 449 -4.52 12.32 -6.18
CA TYR A 449 -4.05 11.36 -5.19
C TYR A 449 -2.51 11.35 -5.19
N ILE A 450 -1.90 11.60 -4.04
CA ILE A 450 -0.45 11.66 -3.83
C ILE A 450 -0.08 10.57 -2.82
N THR A 451 0.96 9.78 -3.10
CA THR A 451 1.32 8.59 -2.31
C THR A 451 2.81 8.25 -2.43
N SER A 452 3.29 7.34 -1.57
CA SER A 452 4.67 6.80 -1.47
C SER A 452 5.75 7.76 -0.98
N GLY A 453 5.54 9.08 -1.01
CA GLY A 453 6.49 10.10 -0.55
C GLY A 453 7.37 10.71 -1.65
N ASP A 454 7.70 9.94 -2.69
CA ASP A 454 8.59 10.39 -3.79
C ASP A 454 7.96 11.41 -4.75
N GLY A 455 6.67 11.73 -4.60
CA GLY A 455 5.90 12.59 -5.50
C GLY A 455 5.79 14.05 -5.05
N THR A 456 5.98 14.99 -5.98
CA THR A 456 5.71 16.43 -5.81
C THR A 456 4.69 16.94 -6.82
N VAL A 457 3.71 17.71 -6.36
CA VAL A 457 2.74 18.45 -7.17
C VAL A 457 2.97 19.95 -6.97
N ARG A 458 3.19 20.71 -8.04
CA ARG A 458 3.50 22.16 -7.99
C ARG A 458 2.41 22.99 -8.66
N LEU A 459 1.97 24.06 -8.02
CA LEU A 459 1.06 25.04 -8.62
C LEU A 459 1.82 25.95 -9.61
N ASN A 460 1.25 26.19 -10.80
CA ASN A 460 1.83 27.10 -11.80
C ASN A 460 0.75 27.89 -12.58
N ALA A 461 -0.44 28.02 -11.98
CA ALA A 461 -1.55 28.83 -12.45
C ALA A 461 -2.41 29.27 -11.26
N GLU A 462 -3.12 30.39 -11.41
CA GLU A 462 -4.18 30.76 -10.47
C GLU A 462 -5.32 29.71 -10.52
N ASN A 463 -5.97 29.47 -9.39
CA ASN A 463 -7.03 28.46 -9.24
C ASN A 463 -6.64 27.04 -9.75
N ALA A 464 -5.36 26.64 -9.70
CA ALA A 464 -4.92 25.38 -10.30
C ALA A 464 -5.48 24.09 -9.65
N LEU A 465 -5.91 24.17 -8.38
CA LEU A 465 -6.60 23.09 -7.66
C LEU A 465 -8.13 23.12 -7.91
N SER A 466 -8.84 22.09 -7.46
CA SER A 466 -10.31 22.07 -7.53
C SER A 466 -10.94 22.63 -6.24
N GLY A 467 -12.27 22.67 -6.17
CA GLY A 467 -13.00 23.11 -4.99
C GLY A 467 -13.38 21.95 -4.05
N GLY A 468 -14.37 22.20 -3.20
CA GLY A 468 -14.84 21.23 -2.19
C GLY A 468 -14.09 21.38 -0.87
N GLU A 469 -14.21 20.38 0.03
CA GLU A 469 -13.64 20.46 1.38
C GLU A 469 -12.10 20.34 1.41
N TYR A 470 -11.53 19.65 0.41
CA TYR A 470 -10.12 19.23 0.33
C TYR A 470 -9.37 19.79 -0.90
N ASN A 471 -9.98 20.72 -1.63
CA ASN A 471 -9.51 21.25 -2.93
C ASN A 471 -9.09 20.17 -3.96
N GLY A 472 -9.70 18.98 -3.85
CA GLY A 472 -9.37 17.80 -4.65
C GLY A 472 -8.02 17.13 -4.34
N ILE A 473 -7.26 17.56 -3.32
CA ILE A 473 -5.95 16.99 -2.95
C ILE A 473 -6.11 15.95 -1.85
N PHE A 474 -5.55 14.76 -2.07
CA PHE A 474 -5.58 13.62 -1.14
C PHE A 474 -4.19 12.99 -1.01
N PHE A 475 -3.59 13.04 0.18
CA PHE A 475 -2.32 12.38 0.51
C PHE A 475 -2.59 11.05 1.23
N ALA A 476 -2.29 9.95 0.57
CA ALA A 476 -2.35 8.59 1.12
C ALA A 476 -0.99 8.17 1.73
N LYS A 477 -0.76 6.87 1.93
CA LYS A 477 0.40 6.37 2.71
C LYS A 477 1.73 6.96 2.22
N ASN A 478 2.53 7.46 3.16
CA ASN A 478 3.79 8.19 3.01
C ASN A 478 3.66 9.55 2.29
N GLY A 479 2.45 9.97 1.92
CA GLY A 479 2.14 11.25 1.28
C GLY A 479 3.02 11.61 0.09
N GLY A 480 3.72 12.73 0.21
CA GLY A 480 4.36 13.49 -0.87
C GLY A 480 4.13 14.99 -0.68
N THR A 481 4.65 15.81 -1.60
CA THR A 481 4.69 17.28 -1.45
C THR A 481 3.67 17.99 -2.36
N LEU A 482 2.94 18.95 -1.80
CA LEU A 482 2.25 20.02 -2.53
C LEU A 482 3.04 21.33 -2.38
N ASP A 483 3.62 21.82 -3.47
CA ASP A 483 4.35 23.08 -3.53
C ASP A 483 3.45 24.20 -4.06
N LEU A 484 3.12 25.14 -3.18
CA LEU A 484 2.27 26.29 -3.47
C LEU A 484 2.93 27.30 -4.41
N ASN A 485 4.25 27.29 -4.56
CA ASN A 485 5.00 28.07 -5.56
C ASN A 485 4.58 29.55 -5.71
N GLY A 486 4.33 30.24 -4.59
CA GLY A 486 3.94 31.65 -4.55
C GLY A 486 2.46 31.92 -4.85
N TYR A 487 1.63 30.89 -5.02
CA TYR A 487 0.16 31.00 -5.04
C TYR A 487 -0.41 30.85 -3.63
N ASN A 488 -1.53 31.51 -3.35
CA ASN A 488 -2.26 31.33 -2.10
C ASN A 488 -3.25 30.16 -2.23
N GLN A 489 -3.54 29.47 -1.13
CA GLN A 489 -4.56 28.41 -1.09
C GLN A 489 -5.38 28.46 0.19
N SER A 490 -6.66 28.16 0.06
CA SER A 490 -7.62 28.09 1.16
C SER A 490 -8.28 26.72 1.18
N PHE A 491 -8.08 25.95 2.25
CA PHE A 491 -8.70 24.64 2.46
C PHE A 491 -9.72 24.71 3.59
N ASN A 492 -10.76 23.88 3.57
CA ASN A 492 -11.56 23.62 4.77
C ASN A 492 -10.84 22.57 5.63
N LYS A 493 -10.36 21.49 5.01
CA LYS A 493 -9.47 20.48 5.60
C LYS A 493 -8.45 20.05 4.55
N ILE A 494 -7.28 19.58 4.97
CA ILE A 494 -6.34 18.90 4.07
C ILE A 494 -6.54 17.39 4.26
N ALA A 495 -6.87 16.65 3.20
CA ALA A 495 -7.01 15.20 3.29
C ALA A 495 -5.62 14.54 3.30
N ALA A 496 -5.01 14.45 4.48
CA ALA A 496 -3.71 13.83 4.70
C ALA A 496 -3.83 12.68 5.70
N THR A 497 -3.20 11.54 5.41
CA THR A 497 -3.33 10.34 6.25
C THR A 497 -2.21 10.14 7.26
N ASP A 498 -1.04 10.73 7.03
CA ASP A 498 0.17 10.58 7.84
C ASP A 498 1.08 11.81 7.69
N SER A 499 2.24 11.77 8.36
CA SER A 499 3.23 12.85 8.38
C SER A 499 4.03 13.01 7.08
N GLY A 500 3.96 12.06 6.15
CA GLY A 500 4.60 12.16 4.83
C GLY A 500 3.90 13.15 3.88
N ALA A 501 2.70 13.60 4.22
CA ALA A 501 2.01 14.68 3.51
C ALA A 501 2.62 16.05 3.83
N VAL A 502 3.20 16.73 2.84
CA VAL A 502 3.86 18.04 3.00
C VAL A 502 3.12 19.12 2.20
N ILE A 503 2.83 20.27 2.80
CA ILE A 503 2.54 21.52 2.07
C ILE A 503 3.72 22.48 2.25
N THR A 504 4.27 22.96 1.13
CA THR A 504 5.43 23.87 1.13
C THR A 504 5.24 25.04 0.17
N ASN A 505 6.15 26.00 0.21
CA ASN A 505 6.35 26.94 -0.89
C ASN A 505 7.85 27.10 -1.15
N THR A 506 8.31 26.71 -2.35
CA THR A 506 9.71 26.93 -2.77
C THR A 506 9.95 28.26 -3.47
N SER A 507 8.90 29.05 -3.74
CA SER A 507 9.02 30.36 -4.40
C SER A 507 9.53 31.44 -3.47
N THR A 508 10.23 32.44 -4.03
CA THR A 508 10.62 33.66 -3.31
C THR A 508 9.43 34.58 -3.04
N LYS A 509 8.37 34.52 -3.87
CA LYS A 509 7.07 35.10 -3.56
C LYS A 509 6.44 34.29 -2.42
N LYS A 510 6.13 34.94 -1.29
CA LYS A 510 5.46 34.28 -0.16
C LYS A 510 4.05 33.83 -0.54
N SER A 511 3.66 32.64 -0.09
CA SER A 511 2.28 32.11 -0.16
C SER A 511 1.54 32.31 1.16
N ILE A 512 0.21 32.29 1.12
CA ILE A 512 -0.66 32.14 2.29
C ILE A 512 -1.38 30.81 2.20
N LEU A 513 -1.32 30.02 3.27
CA LEU A 513 -2.11 28.81 3.49
C LEU A 513 -3.21 29.08 4.52
N SER A 514 -4.44 29.29 4.04
CA SER A 514 -5.62 29.51 4.88
C SER A 514 -6.33 28.20 5.18
N LEU A 515 -6.74 28.00 6.44
CA LEU A 515 -7.43 26.82 6.92
C LEU A 515 -8.74 27.20 7.62
N ASN A 516 -9.84 26.58 7.21
CA ASN A 516 -11.20 27.03 7.53
C ASN A 516 -12.08 25.87 8.02
N ASN A 517 -11.54 25.00 8.87
CA ASN A 517 -12.24 23.80 9.35
C ASN A 517 -13.52 24.17 10.14
N THR A 518 -14.64 23.55 9.75
CA THR A 518 -15.98 23.79 10.34
C THR A 518 -16.35 22.80 11.44
N ALA A 519 -15.39 21.99 11.86
CA ALA A 519 -15.48 20.97 12.90
C ALA A 519 -14.07 20.73 13.50
N ASP A 520 -13.98 20.09 14.67
CA ASP A 520 -12.73 19.57 15.22
C ASP A 520 -12.02 18.66 14.19
N TYR A 521 -10.79 18.99 13.82
CA TYR A 521 -10.04 18.37 12.71
C TYR A 521 -8.54 18.26 13.03
N ILE A 522 -7.97 17.07 12.80
CA ILE A 522 -6.56 16.76 13.00
C ILE A 522 -5.85 16.75 11.64
N TYR A 523 -4.77 17.50 11.53
CA TYR A 523 -3.82 17.44 10.41
C TYR A 523 -2.54 16.69 10.82
N HIS A 524 -2.34 15.54 10.20
CA HIS A 524 -1.18 14.65 10.41
C HIS A 524 0.09 15.11 9.67
N GLY A 525 -0.07 15.89 8.61
CA GLY A 525 1.03 16.30 7.72
C GLY A 525 1.91 17.44 8.24
N ASN A 526 2.86 17.85 7.39
CA ASN A 526 3.85 18.89 7.64
C ASN A 526 3.59 20.16 6.82
N ILE A 527 3.94 21.32 7.40
CA ILE A 527 3.91 22.63 6.71
C ILE A 527 5.31 23.26 6.72
N ASN A 528 5.83 23.63 5.55
CA ASN A 528 7.23 24.07 5.41
C ASN A 528 7.42 25.28 4.48
N GLY A 529 8.63 25.85 4.49
CA GLY A 529 9.06 26.80 3.46
C GLY A 529 8.41 28.19 3.56
N ASN A 530 8.33 28.89 2.43
CA ASN A 530 8.04 30.33 2.39
C ASN A 530 6.53 30.66 2.38
N LEU A 531 5.79 30.26 3.42
CA LEU A 531 4.36 30.56 3.54
C LEU A 531 3.96 31.04 4.94
N ASP A 532 2.98 31.95 5.03
CA ASP A 532 2.25 32.25 6.28
C ASP A 532 1.05 31.30 6.42
N VAL A 533 0.68 30.94 7.65
CA VAL A 533 -0.48 30.06 7.94
C VAL A 533 -1.59 30.85 8.63
N LEU A 534 -2.77 30.91 8.03
CA LEU A 534 -3.93 31.62 8.58
C LEU A 534 -5.04 30.64 8.97
N GLN A 535 -5.67 30.87 10.12
CA GLN A 535 -6.93 30.24 10.51
C GLN A 535 -7.85 31.32 11.11
N HIS A 536 -8.68 31.93 10.27
CA HIS A 536 -9.51 33.08 10.64
C HIS A 536 -10.99 32.74 10.49
N HIS A 537 -11.77 32.92 11.56
CA HIS A 537 -13.23 32.86 11.52
C HIS A 537 -13.85 34.22 11.85
N GLU A 538 -15.11 34.42 11.46
CA GLU A 538 -15.89 35.61 11.83
C GLU A 538 -16.34 35.57 13.31
N THR A 539 -16.63 34.37 13.81
CA THR A 539 -17.16 34.13 15.16
C THR A 539 -16.46 32.96 15.81
N LYS A 540 -16.15 33.07 17.11
CA LYS A 540 -15.46 32.02 17.87
C LYS A 540 -16.40 30.84 18.15
N LYS A 541 -15.92 29.62 17.87
CA LYS A 541 -16.66 28.38 18.11
C LYS A 541 -15.75 27.33 18.75
N GLU A 542 -16.23 26.76 19.84
CA GLU A 542 -15.52 25.76 20.66
C GLU A 542 -15.42 24.37 19.99
N THR A 543 -16.10 24.17 18.85
CA THR A 543 -16.17 22.90 18.09
C THR A 543 -15.49 23.00 16.72
N HIS A 544 -14.60 23.98 16.53
CA HIS A 544 -13.86 24.25 15.30
C HIS A 544 -12.34 24.07 15.51
N ARG A 545 -11.93 23.21 16.44
CA ARG A 545 -10.50 23.12 16.81
C ARG A 545 -9.67 22.52 15.68
N LEU A 546 -8.60 23.20 15.31
CA LEU A 546 -7.53 22.64 14.50
C LEU A 546 -6.53 21.95 15.43
N ILE A 547 -6.20 20.70 15.15
CA ILE A 547 -5.15 19.95 15.83
C ILE A 547 -4.04 19.68 14.82
N ARG A 548 -2.78 19.80 15.26
CA ARG A 548 -1.59 19.42 14.49
C ARG A 548 -0.85 18.31 15.24
N GLU A 549 -0.60 17.21 14.55
CA GLU A 549 0.15 16.05 15.05
C GLU A 549 1.48 15.84 14.30
N GLY A 550 1.57 16.31 13.05
CA GLY A 550 2.83 16.40 12.31
C GLY A 550 3.70 17.57 12.77
N GLY A 551 4.30 18.29 11.81
CA GLY A 551 5.24 19.37 12.09
C GLY A 551 4.96 20.67 11.34
N VAL A 552 5.65 21.71 11.77
CA VAL A 552 5.77 22.98 11.04
C VAL A 552 7.24 23.39 11.06
N ASP A 553 7.83 23.72 9.92
CA ASP A 553 9.16 24.33 9.88
C ASP A 553 9.22 25.48 8.86
N THR A 554 9.03 26.69 9.38
CA THR A 554 9.13 27.93 8.63
C THR A 554 9.75 29.07 9.46
N ALA A 555 10.22 30.11 8.79
CA ALA A 555 10.59 31.39 9.40
C ALA A 555 9.43 32.43 9.39
N ASN A 556 8.30 32.07 8.79
CA ASN A 556 7.11 32.90 8.60
C ASN A 556 6.08 32.71 9.73
N ASP A 557 4.98 33.46 9.66
CA ASP A 557 4.05 33.63 10.78
C ASP A 557 2.83 32.70 10.72
N ILE A 558 2.28 32.40 11.90
CA ILE A 558 0.99 31.74 12.08
C ILE A 558 0.01 32.77 12.66
N SER A 559 -1.17 32.93 12.08
CA SER A 559 -2.18 33.91 12.50
C SER A 559 -3.54 33.26 12.75
N LEU A 560 -3.99 33.30 14.01
CA LEU A 560 -5.27 32.74 14.45
C LEU A 560 -6.25 33.85 14.81
N ARG A 561 -7.46 33.82 14.25
CA ARG A 561 -8.55 34.73 14.63
C ARG A 561 -9.85 33.98 14.90
N ASN A 562 -10.46 34.25 16.06
CA ASN A 562 -11.71 33.63 16.51
C ASN A 562 -11.71 32.08 16.44
N THR A 563 -10.61 31.42 16.79
CA THR A 563 -10.50 29.96 16.62
C THR A 563 -9.77 29.24 17.76
N GLN A 564 -9.54 27.93 17.64
CA GLN A 564 -8.76 27.13 18.58
C GLN A 564 -7.70 26.28 17.86
N LEU A 565 -6.49 26.23 18.43
CA LEU A 565 -5.36 25.43 17.92
C LEU A 565 -4.76 24.55 19.02
N SER A 566 -4.58 23.27 18.72
CA SER A 566 -3.67 22.35 19.43
C SER A 566 -2.42 22.06 18.58
N MET A 567 -1.25 22.13 19.20
CA MET A 567 0.01 21.55 18.68
C MET A 567 0.46 20.43 19.61
N GLN A 568 0.54 19.19 19.14
CA GLN A 568 0.91 18.01 19.93
C GLN A 568 1.80 17.07 19.12
N GLY A 569 2.32 16.01 19.74
CA GLY A 569 2.86 14.86 19.01
C GLY A 569 1.78 13.94 18.45
N HIS A 570 2.22 12.97 17.65
CA HIS A 570 1.38 11.96 17.01
C HIS A 570 1.47 10.63 17.79
N ALA A 571 0.34 9.95 18.03
CA ALA A 571 0.35 8.64 18.68
C ALA A 571 0.71 7.57 17.65
N THR A 572 1.93 7.02 17.74
CA THR A 572 2.53 6.15 16.72
C THR A 572 1.58 5.06 16.24
N GLU A 573 1.43 4.95 14.93
CA GLU A 573 0.46 4.04 14.34
C GLU A 573 0.86 2.56 14.45
N HIS A 574 -0.12 1.72 14.74
CA HIS A 574 0.00 0.26 14.65
C HIS A 574 -0.95 -0.35 13.62
N ALA A 575 -0.70 -1.62 13.31
CA ALA A 575 -1.59 -2.51 12.59
C ALA A 575 -2.79 -2.91 13.46
N ILE A 576 -3.91 -3.23 12.82
CA ILE A 576 -5.14 -3.67 13.49
C ILE A 576 -5.63 -4.96 12.85
N TYR A 577 -6.40 -5.75 13.58
CA TYR A 577 -6.89 -7.04 13.08
C TYR A 577 -7.95 -6.88 11.98
N ARG A 578 -8.79 -5.84 12.05
CA ARG A 578 -9.84 -5.51 11.06
C ARG A 578 -10.15 -4.02 11.02
N ASP A 579 -10.31 -3.46 9.84
CA ASP A 579 -10.86 -2.11 9.70
C ASP A 579 -12.40 -2.15 9.72
N GLY A 580 -12.98 -1.76 10.88
CA GLY A 580 -14.42 -1.71 11.09
C GLY A 580 -14.99 -2.78 12.04
N ALA A 581 -16.21 -2.55 12.50
CA ALA A 581 -16.92 -3.45 13.41
C ALA A 581 -17.36 -4.75 12.74
N PHE A 582 -17.58 -5.81 13.54
CA PHE A 582 -18.18 -7.04 13.04
C PHE A 582 -19.63 -6.80 12.57
N SER A 583 -19.92 -7.12 11.32
CA SER A 583 -21.22 -6.92 10.70
C SER A 583 -21.84 -8.26 10.26
N CYS A 584 -23.01 -8.57 10.80
CA CYS A 584 -23.80 -9.74 10.43
C CYS A 584 -25.21 -9.28 10.06
N SER A 585 -25.49 -9.26 8.76
CA SER A 585 -26.79 -8.85 8.18
C SER A 585 -27.87 -9.93 8.26
N LEU A 586 -27.52 -11.16 8.69
CA LEU A 586 -28.48 -12.25 8.83
C LEU A 586 -29.39 -12.07 10.06
N PRO A 587 -30.68 -12.46 9.97
CA PRO A 587 -31.59 -12.46 11.11
C PRO A 587 -31.06 -13.28 12.30
N ALA A 588 -31.48 -12.93 13.52
CA ALA A 588 -31.06 -13.58 14.77
C ALA A 588 -30.90 -15.13 14.69
N PRO A 589 -31.89 -15.94 14.23
CA PRO A 589 -31.76 -17.40 14.16
C PRO A 589 -30.74 -17.90 13.13
N MET A 590 -30.26 -17.07 12.21
CA MET A 590 -29.28 -17.41 11.17
C MET A 590 -27.89 -16.82 11.43
N ARG A 591 -27.68 -16.08 12.54
CA ARG A 591 -26.39 -15.42 12.84
C ARG A 591 -25.21 -16.39 13.00
N PHE A 592 -25.45 -17.66 13.31
CA PHE A 592 -24.40 -18.69 13.35
C PHE A 592 -23.74 -18.96 11.98
N LEU A 593 -24.36 -18.49 10.88
CA LEU A 593 -23.80 -18.56 9.52
C LEU A 593 -22.90 -17.35 9.17
N CYS A 594 -22.81 -16.33 10.03
CA CYS A 594 -21.96 -15.15 9.82
C CYS A 594 -20.48 -15.35 10.23
N GLY A 595 -20.05 -16.60 10.43
CA GLY A 595 -18.73 -16.90 11.01
C GLY A 595 -18.63 -16.50 12.48
N SER A 596 -17.40 -16.29 12.95
CA SER A 596 -17.11 -15.80 14.31
C SER A 596 -16.30 -14.51 14.26
N ASP A 597 -16.42 -13.64 15.27
CA ASP A 597 -15.58 -12.45 15.32
C ASP A 597 -14.13 -12.81 15.67
N TYR A 598 -13.31 -12.99 14.63
CA TYR A 598 -11.89 -13.29 14.78
C TYR A 598 -11.10 -12.21 15.53
N VAL A 599 -11.57 -10.96 15.58
CA VAL A 599 -10.95 -9.88 16.38
C VAL A 599 -11.08 -10.20 17.87
N ALA A 600 -12.30 -10.53 18.31
CA ALA A 600 -12.55 -11.00 19.67
C ALA A 600 -11.83 -12.34 19.94
N GLY A 601 -11.73 -13.21 18.94
CA GLY A 601 -10.94 -14.46 19.02
C GLY A 601 -9.46 -14.20 19.29
N MET A 602 -8.82 -13.32 18.53
CA MET A 602 -7.42 -12.92 18.70
C MET A 602 -7.19 -12.24 20.05
N GLN A 603 -8.03 -11.28 20.42
CA GLN A 603 -8.02 -10.64 21.75
C GLN A 603 -8.06 -11.66 22.89
N ASN A 604 -8.94 -12.66 22.81
CA ASN A 604 -9.04 -13.72 23.82
C ASN A 604 -7.80 -14.63 23.89
N THR A 605 -7.00 -14.76 22.82
CA THR A 605 -5.73 -15.52 22.87
C THR A 605 -4.60 -14.78 23.61
N GLU A 606 -4.74 -13.47 23.83
CA GLU A 606 -3.70 -12.60 24.43
C GLU A 606 -4.13 -11.92 25.73
N ALA A 607 -5.39 -12.09 26.15
CA ALA A 607 -6.00 -11.42 27.31
C ALA A 607 -5.30 -11.68 28.65
N ASP A 608 -4.58 -12.79 28.79
CA ASP A 608 -3.73 -13.10 29.96
C ASP A 608 -2.47 -12.23 30.00
N ALA A 609 -1.73 -12.14 28.90
CA ALA A 609 -0.55 -11.28 28.75
C ALA A 609 -0.92 -9.79 28.86
N VAL A 610 -2.06 -9.39 28.30
CA VAL A 610 -2.62 -8.04 28.45
C VAL A 610 -2.97 -7.74 29.91
N LYS A 611 -3.58 -8.68 30.62
CA LYS A 611 -3.91 -8.53 32.05
C LYS A 611 -2.66 -8.50 32.94
N GLN A 612 -1.61 -9.23 32.58
CA GLN A 612 -0.32 -9.24 33.29
C GLN A 612 0.44 -7.94 33.09
N ASN A 613 0.51 -7.44 31.85
CA ASN A 613 1.36 -6.32 31.46
C ASN A 613 0.64 -4.96 31.41
N GLY A 614 -0.66 -4.92 31.73
CA GLY A 614 -1.48 -3.70 31.77
C GLY A 614 -1.73 -3.01 30.42
N ASN A 615 -1.33 -3.62 29.31
CA ASN A 615 -1.18 -2.97 28.00
C ASN A 615 -2.32 -3.29 27.02
N ALA A 616 -3.58 -3.03 27.43
CA ALA A 616 -4.77 -3.30 26.61
C ALA A 616 -4.75 -2.62 25.23
N TYR A 617 -4.04 -1.49 25.09
CA TYR A 617 -3.81 -0.82 23.82
C TYR A 617 -3.10 -1.69 22.78
N LYS A 618 -2.35 -2.74 23.16
CA LYS A 618 -1.71 -3.66 22.20
C LYS A 618 -2.70 -4.54 21.43
N THR A 619 -3.93 -4.73 21.92
CA THR A 619 -4.91 -5.67 21.33
C THR A 619 -6.30 -5.07 21.10
N ASN A 620 -6.53 -3.80 21.41
CA ASN A 620 -7.84 -3.13 21.35
C ASN A 620 -8.48 -3.02 19.94
N ASN A 621 -7.74 -3.32 18.86
CA ASN A 621 -8.12 -3.10 17.45
C ASN A 621 -8.31 -1.61 17.06
N ALA A 622 -7.65 -0.70 17.77
CA ALA A 622 -7.44 0.69 17.34
C ALA A 622 -6.03 0.85 16.74
N VAL A 623 -5.85 1.84 15.85
CA VAL A 623 -4.54 2.15 15.24
C VAL A 623 -3.57 2.68 16.30
N SER A 624 -4.07 3.56 17.16
CA SER A 624 -3.36 4.14 18.30
C SER A 624 -4.33 4.28 19.48
N ASP A 625 -3.82 4.48 20.70
CA ASP A 625 -4.59 4.64 21.93
C ASP A 625 -3.99 5.75 22.81
N LEU A 626 -4.83 6.53 23.50
CA LEU A 626 -4.37 7.62 24.38
C LEU A 626 -3.51 7.13 25.56
N SER A 627 -3.58 5.85 25.90
CA SER A 627 -2.80 5.19 26.95
C SER A 627 -1.50 4.51 26.47
N GLN A 628 -1.20 4.54 25.17
CA GLN A 628 0.05 3.96 24.66
C GLN A 628 1.27 4.85 25.00
N PRO A 629 2.45 4.27 25.29
CA PRO A 629 3.66 5.03 25.63
C PRO A 629 4.42 5.58 24.41
N ASP A 630 4.20 5.01 23.23
CA ASP A 630 4.87 5.30 21.97
C ASP A 630 4.19 6.43 21.19
N TRP A 631 4.83 7.60 21.21
CA TRP A 631 4.41 8.83 20.51
C TRP A 631 5.59 9.46 19.77
N GLU A 632 5.33 9.94 18.56
CA GLU A 632 6.27 10.72 17.76
C GLU A 632 6.23 12.20 18.17
N THR A 633 7.41 12.82 18.29
CA THR A 633 7.51 14.20 18.78
C THR A 633 7.23 15.22 17.68
N GLY A 634 6.03 15.82 17.71
CA GLY A 634 5.65 16.92 16.84
C GLY A 634 6.58 18.13 17.04
N THR A 635 7.16 18.65 15.96
CA THR A 635 8.13 19.76 16.01
C THR A 635 7.58 20.96 15.26
N PHE A 636 7.52 22.11 15.94
CA PHE A 636 6.87 23.32 15.42
C PHE A 636 7.83 24.51 15.50
N ARG A 637 8.18 25.06 14.35
CA ARG A 637 9.05 26.24 14.18
C ARG A 637 8.37 27.26 13.28
N PHE A 638 8.30 28.49 13.76
CA PHE A 638 7.67 29.63 13.08
C PHE A 638 8.38 30.93 13.51
N GLY A 639 8.04 32.04 12.85
CA GLY A 639 8.45 33.39 13.27
C GLY A 639 7.65 33.85 14.49
N THR A 640 6.39 34.20 14.26
CA THR A 640 5.46 34.74 15.25
C THR A 640 4.16 33.93 15.26
N LEU A 641 3.59 33.72 16.45
CA LEU A 641 2.22 33.20 16.59
C LEU A 641 1.30 34.35 17.03
N HIS A 642 0.56 34.90 16.08
CA HIS A 642 -0.42 35.96 16.31
C HIS A 642 -1.75 35.36 16.74
N LEU A 643 -2.32 35.89 17.82
CA LEU A 643 -3.52 35.36 18.46
C LEU A 643 -4.56 36.48 18.63
N GLU A 644 -5.72 36.37 17.97
CA GLU A 644 -6.84 37.32 18.09
C GLU A 644 -8.14 36.58 18.49
N ASN A 645 -8.70 36.87 19.68
CA ASN A 645 -9.89 36.21 20.27
C ASN A 645 -9.92 34.66 20.14
N SER A 646 -8.77 34.01 20.10
CA SER A 646 -8.60 32.58 19.84
C SER A 646 -8.29 31.81 21.14
N GLY A 647 -7.75 30.60 21.04
CA GLY A 647 -7.23 29.83 22.16
C GLY A 647 -6.15 28.87 21.66
N GLY A 648 -4.93 29.02 22.17
CA GLY A 648 -3.80 28.15 21.86
C GLY A 648 -3.48 27.21 23.02
N SER A 649 -3.25 25.94 22.72
CA SER A 649 -2.76 24.95 23.69
C SER A 649 -1.64 24.11 23.09
N ILE A 650 -0.51 24.03 23.79
CA ILE A 650 0.58 23.11 23.47
C ILE A 650 0.32 21.82 24.25
N GLY A 651 0.15 20.72 23.51
CA GLY A 651 -0.09 19.39 24.05
C GLY A 651 1.20 18.65 24.39
N LEU A 652 1.03 17.36 24.69
CA LEU A 652 2.10 16.43 25.03
C LEU A 652 2.91 16.05 23.78
N TYR A 653 4.13 15.55 23.99
CA TYR A 653 5.03 15.08 22.93
C TYR A 653 5.33 16.14 21.85
N CYS A 654 5.49 17.40 22.28
CA CYS A 654 5.60 18.55 21.39
C CYS A 654 6.90 19.34 21.63
N LYS A 655 7.49 19.90 20.57
CA LYS A 655 8.69 20.76 20.60
C LYS A 655 8.48 22.04 19.79
N CYS A 656 7.88 23.04 20.41
CA CYS A 656 7.72 24.39 19.85
C CYS A 656 9.01 25.19 20.03
N ASN A 657 9.64 25.65 18.94
CA ASN A 657 10.92 26.36 18.97
C ASN A 657 10.93 27.58 18.04
N ARG A 658 11.29 28.74 18.62
CA ARG A 658 11.09 30.09 18.11
C ARG A 658 9.61 30.46 17.99
N GLY A 659 9.32 31.62 18.56
CA GLY A 659 8.02 32.24 18.64
C GLY A 659 8.18 33.53 19.44
N HIS A 660 7.45 34.55 19.04
CA HIS A 660 7.03 35.68 19.87
C HIS A 660 5.49 35.66 19.85
N SER A 661 4.79 36.07 20.92
CA SER A 661 3.32 36.05 20.95
C SER A 661 2.75 37.47 20.98
N GLY A 662 2.22 37.93 19.85
CA GLY A 662 1.49 39.20 19.79
C GLY A 662 0.16 39.08 20.54
N GLN A 663 0.15 39.42 21.85
CA GLN A 663 -1.02 39.22 22.70
C GLN A 663 -1.99 40.40 22.70
N VAL A 664 -3.25 40.12 22.38
CA VAL A 664 -4.40 40.95 22.75
C VAL A 664 -5.50 40.06 23.35
N ASN A 665 -5.82 40.27 24.62
CA ASN A 665 -6.96 39.72 25.37
C ASN A 665 -7.20 38.20 25.28
N GLN A 666 -6.24 37.35 25.68
CA GLN A 666 -6.37 35.88 25.58
C GLN A 666 -5.66 35.07 26.68
N THR A 667 -6.09 33.80 26.82
CA THR A 667 -5.43 32.77 27.63
C THR A 667 -4.58 31.87 26.73
N LEU A 668 -3.26 31.83 26.98
CA LEU A 668 -2.35 30.84 26.41
C LEU A 668 -2.17 29.69 27.41
N LEU A 669 -2.65 28.48 27.08
CA LEU A 669 -2.45 27.31 27.95
C LEU A 669 -1.15 26.60 27.55
N LEU A 670 -0.06 26.94 28.24
CA LEU A 670 1.31 26.55 27.86
C LEU A 670 1.58 25.03 27.88
N VAL A 671 0.80 24.25 28.64
CA VAL A 671 0.79 22.79 28.63
C VAL A 671 -0.64 22.30 28.86
N THR A 672 -1.09 21.28 28.11
CA THR A 672 -2.32 20.53 28.40
C THR A 672 -2.07 19.02 28.49
N LEU A 673 -2.79 18.35 29.39
CA LEU A 673 -2.86 16.88 29.46
C LEU A 673 -3.83 16.29 28.43
N GLN A 674 -4.68 17.13 27.80
CA GLN A 674 -5.65 16.68 26.81
C GLN A 674 -4.96 16.46 25.47
N ALA A 675 -4.84 15.20 25.07
CA ALA A 675 -4.38 14.78 23.76
C ALA A 675 -5.57 14.33 22.88
N TYR A 676 -5.32 14.34 21.58
CA TYR A 676 -6.22 13.89 20.53
C TYR A 676 -5.53 12.75 19.76
N ILE A 677 -6.30 11.85 19.16
CA ILE A 677 -5.85 10.80 18.22
C ILE A 677 -6.92 10.58 17.15
N ASP A 678 -6.52 10.07 15.98
CA ASP A 678 -7.41 9.67 14.89
C ASP A 678 -7.47 8.15 14.75
N LEU A 679 -8.64 7.53 14.97
CA LEU A 679 -8.81 6.08 14.77
C LEU A 679 -8.72 5.63 13.29
N HIS A 680 -8.53 6.59 12.38
CA HIS A 680 -8.27 6.38 10.96
C HIS A 680 -6.87 6.81 10.47
N ALA A 681 -5.94 7.19 11.36
CA ALA A 681 -4.53 7.46 11.01
C ALA A 681 -3.92 6.35 10.11
N GLY A 682 -3.18 6.76 9.09
CA GLY A 682 -2.56 5.89 8.07
C GLY A 682 -3.53 5.17 7.12
N LYS A 683 -4.85 5.40 7.29
CA LYS A 683 -5.93 4.82 6.48
C LYS A 683 -7.09 5.81 6.29
N ASN A 684 -6.81 7.11 6.30
CA ASN A 684 -7.80 8.19 6.15
C ASN A 684 -8.35 8.29 4.73
N ILE A 685 -7.58 7.90 3.72
CA ILE A 685 -8.01 7.98 2.32
C ILE A 685 -8.90 6.78 1.96
N THR A 686 -10.06 7.06 1.37
CA THR A 686 -11.13 6.08 1.11
C THR A 686 -11.50 5.96 -0.36
N GLY A 687 -12.23 4.88 -0.69
CA GLY A 687 -12.60 4.55 -2.07
C GLY A 687 -11.37 4.38 -2.97
N ASP A 688 -11.48 4.83 -4.21
CA ASP A 688 -10.40 4.85 -5.21
C ASP A 688 -9.34 5.95 -4.98
N GLY A 689 -9.26 6.54 -3.77
CA GLY A 689 -8.22 7.52 -3.43
C GLY A 689 -8.69 8.97 -3.34
N PHE A 690 -9.98 9.24 -3.59
CA PHE A 690 -10.53 10.60 -3.69
C PHE A 690 -11.64 10.86 -2.65
N GLY A 691 -11.53 10.20 -1.49
CA GLY A 691 -12.39 10.43 -0.33
C GLY A 691 -11.56 10.46 0.95
N PHE A 692 -12.07 11.12 1.99
CA PHE A 692 -11.40 11.26 3.29
C PHE A 692 -12.34 10.82 4.42
N ARG A 693 -11.78 10.21 5.46
CA ARG A 693 -12.43 9.94 6.74
C ARG A 693 -11.47 10.29 7.87
N GLN A 694 -12.02 10.61 9.04
CA GLN A 694 -11.28 10.87 10.27
C GLN A 694 -12.23 10.61 11.45
N ASN A 695 -11.70 10.08 12.55
CA ASN A 695 -12.51 9.78 13.75
C ASN A 695 -11.73 10.15 15.01
N ASN A 696 -11.96 11.39 15.46
CA ASN A 696 -11.17 12.05 16.50
C ASN A 696 -11.62 11.62 17.90
N VAL A 697 -10.74 10.91 18.62
CA VAL A 697 -10.90 10.61 20.04
C VAL A 697 -10.02 11.57 20.84
N ARG A 698 -10.51 12.04 21.98
CA ARG A 698 -9.79 12.99 22.86
C ARG A 698 -9.93 12.60 24.32
N GLY A 699 -8.88 12.83 25.10
CA GLY A 699 -8.87 12.50 26.53
C GLY A 699 -7.53 12.86 27.18
N ASN A 700 -7.37 12.49 28.45
CA ASN A 700 -6.10 12.70 29.15
C ASN A 700 -5.07 11.66 28.69
N SER A 701 -3.87 12.12 28.40
CA SER A 701 -2.67 11.28 28.31
C SER A 701 -1.57 11.87 29.23
N GLN A 702 -0.37 11.30 29.22
CA GLN A 702 0.80 11.82 29.94
C GLN A 702 2.01 11.78 29.01
N GLY A 703 2.89 12.77 29.08
CA GLY A 703 4.08 12.88 28.25
C GLY A 703 4.85 14.17 28.52
N GLU A 704 6.09 14.25 28.02
CA GLU A 704 6.90 15.48 28.11
C GLU A 704 6.56 16.44 26.96
N THR A 705 6.75 17.74 27.18
CA THR A 705 6.55 18.77 26.15
C THR A 705 7.48 19.96 26.39
N LEU A 706 7.85 20.68 25.33
CA LEU A 706 8.82 21.77 25.36
C LEU A 706 8.35 22.96 24.52
N PHE A 707 8.41 24.14 25.14
CA PHE A 707 8.27 25.43 24.47
C PHE A 707 9.55 26.27 24.65
N THR A 708 10.10 26.76 23.54
CA THR A 708 11.30 27.60 23.50
C THR A 708 11.02 28.85 22.67
N GLY A 709 10.63 29.95 23.32
CA GLY A 709 10.32 31.22 22.66
C GLY A 709 10.15 32.37 23.63
N GLY A 710 9.94 33.57 23.09
CA GLY A 710 9.37 34.67 23.86
C GLY A 710 7.85 34.55 23.89
N ILE A 711 7.25 34.96 24.99
CA ILE A 711 5.80 35.17 25.09
C ILE A 711 5.56 36.66 24.80
#